data_AF-A0A1E7FUW5-F1
#
_entry.id   AF-A0A1E7FUW5-F1
#
_cell.length_a   1.000
_cell.length_b   1.000
_cell.length_c   1.000
_cell.angle_alpha   90.00
_cell.angle_beta   90.00
_cell.angle_gamma   90.00
#
_symmetry.space_group_name_H-M   'P 1'
#
loop_
_entity.id
_entity.type
_entity.pdbx_description
1 polymer ?
#
loop_
_entity_poly.entity_id
_entity_poly.type
_entity_poly.pdbx_seq_one_letter_code
_entity_poly.pdbx_strand_id
1 'polypeptide(L)'
;MTGVLTNVDDRQRKRRWRRRRLRLTINIACTVVVAAVFVTMIALLDHNCRLRAFLHSNNNLKVSVGGNDKHNNHRFERYGTPTTPTTTSTSTSTSDNNNKAHDTTIIFSRIRCGMRLSQEANNNITAAEEACSIWEEVLSSSSIASSSSSSLISPDVLSLSKTLYASCLVRVGRDVDAVSIYDSCLDNDKDRQGLQQQQQQIIKWRLAKAQCLQRLLRYTAAAEEYAVAINDNVDSNDNDNDSKGKARMGAATCIMRSTGNVTRALDILLSTTNTTNSDTNTRSSASVLLLSYCLNYIESGKVDRAVDQLNHSLNPVTDNADYENDNTSSSMFLLYRWILAGLRRKKQNKDSKFGLFDTPRPVKHTYSQKESEEHFMELIRINTSPFDDPNLLRLDDKIELHNLLSNPIAGMSSSSSSYWPEGYVLPDQFSELEDILLQRQKEYDSNIESGHDMNSSLWISKSRSGYGSHGNRLLTNAELSEEIITNRCDNCDDQGMKTSINATTNNTEPYLLQHMIDPLLLLKGYKFSLRIYVIYFSTNEVYISSEGLVKLASLPLLLQNENNEEEEEEEAWRTLGSRHTISSLDASMHMTNSGRETSMQQHDLNYLWTELAERNNIDCRSSSDLWVDICNVAADTLLVRFPEFQDQELENNSLEQKKKQLWKDRREELGIPKILGLDFVVDDTNLKPWLVEVNRFPGLEPRDEMDSKIKYRVVGDAWMKALERLTLMEVYHAYFNNIFESLSNDGPGSSLQRLPTNHSRS
;
A
#
# COMPACT_ATOMS: atom_id res chain seq x y z
N MET A 1 48.88 -15.46 -7.53
CA MET A 1 47.52 -15.99 -7.79
C MET A 1 46.86 -16.59 -6.53
N THR A 2 47.13 -16.06 -5.33
CA THR A 2 46.53 -16.53 -4.05
C THR A 2 46.07 -15.37 -3.15
N GLY A 3 45.93 -14.16 -3.69
CA GLY A 3 45.50 -12.95 -2.94
C GLY A 3 44.12 -12.40 -3.29
N VAL A 4 43.40 -13.01 -4.24
CA VAL A 4 42.11 -12.49 -4.75
C VAL A 4 40.90 -13.19 -4.13
N LEU A 5 41.08 -14.35 -3.47
CA LEU A 5 39.97 -15.15 -2.95
C LEU A 5 39.53 -14.79 -1.52
N THR A 6 40.31 -14.00 -0.76
CA THR A 6 39.93 -13.60 0.62
C THR A 6 39.10 -12.30 0.67
N ASN A 7 39.08 -11.50 -0.41
CA ASN A 7 38.35 -10.22 -0.44
C ASN A 7 36.87 -10.35 -0.87
N VAL A 8 36.51 -11.46 -1.55
CA VAL A 8 35.12 -11.71 -1.96
C VAL A 8 34.27 -12.11 -0.76
N ASP A 9 34.83 -12.86 0.19
CA ASP A 9 34.10 -13.37 1.34
C ASP A 9 33.86 -12.26 2.41
N ASP A 10 34.78 -11.30 2.54
CA ASP A 10 34.60 -10.13 3.42
C ASP A 10 33.61 -9.11 2.83
N ARG A 11 33.55 -8.98 1.50
CA ARG A 11 32.49 -8.23 0.79
C ARG A 11 31.12 -8.92 0.92
N GLN A 12 31.06 -10.24 0.88
CA GLN A 12 29.81 -10.98 1.13
C GLN A 12 29.37 -10.91 2.59
N ARG A 13 30.29 -10.95 3.57
CA ARG A 13 29.98 -10.71 4.99
C ARG A 13 29.49 -9.29 5.25
N LYS A 14 30.13 -8.27 4.67
CA LYS A 14 29.66 -6.87 4.72
C LYS A 14 28.31 -6.69 4.01
N ARG A 15 28.04 -7.42 2.92
CA ARG A 15 26.70 -7.47 2.26
C ARG A 15 25.64 -8.14 3.14
N ARG A 16 25.96 -9.24 3.86
CA ARG A 16 25.03 -9.87 4.82
C ARG A 16 24.78 -8.98 6.05
N TRP A 17 25.78 -8.24 6.50
CA TRP A 17 25.64 -7.29 7.61
C TRP A 17 24.85 -6.03 7.19
N ARG A 18 25.04 -5.52 5.97
CA ARG A 18 24.23 -4.45 5.35
C ARG A 18 22.77 -4.86 5.15
N ARG A 19 22.49 -6.10 4.71
CA ARG A 19 21.12 -6.66 4.65
C ARG A 19 20.47 -6.81 6.04
N ARG A 20 21.24 -7.11 7.09
CA ARG A 20 20.73 -7.19 8.47
C ARG A 20 20.44 -5.83 9.10
N ARG A 21 21.24 -4.79 8.80
CA ARG A 21 21.06 -3.44 9.36
C ARG A 21 19.98 -2.62 8.61
N LEU A 22 19.80 -2.83 7.30
CA LEU A 22 18.74 -2.20 6.50
C LEU A 22 17.36 -2.79 6.81
N ARG A 23 17.29 -4.09 7.15
CA ARG A 23 16.06 -4.71 7.64
C ARG A 23 15.62 -4.10 8.97
N LEU A 24 16.53 -3.64 9.82
CA LEU A 24 16.23 -3.31 11.21
C LEU A 24 15.20 -2.18 11.36
N THR A 25 15.23 -1.09 10.58
CA THR A 25 14.44 0.11 10.93
C THR A 25 12.94 0.06 10.58
N ILE A 26 12.53 -0.72 9.58
CA ILE A 26 11.11 -1.00 9.28
C ILE A 26 10.65 -2.31 9.94
N ASN A 27 11.57 -3.27 10.15
CA ASN A 27 11.26 -4.50 10.86
C ASN A 27 11.20 -4.32 12.39
N ILE A 28 11.79 -3.29 13.02
CA ILE A 28 11.83 -3.21 14.50
C ILE A 28 10.42 -3.19 15.12
N ALA A 29 9.42 -2.51 14.57
CA ALA A 29 8.09 -2.48 15.20
C ALA A 29 7.34 -3.83 15.07
N CYS A 30 7.32 -4.43 13.87
CA CYS A 30 6.67 -5.73 13.64
C CYS A 30 7.50 -6.91 14.17
N THR A 31 8.83 -6.83 14.18
CA THR A 31 9.73 -7.88 14.68
C THR A 31 9.89 -7.83 16.18
N VAL A 32 9.82 -6.66 16.83
CA VAL A 32 9.73 -6.60 18.29
C VAL A 32 8.40 -7.17 18.75
N VAL A 33 7.29 -6.91 18.05
CA VAL A 33 6.01 -7.55 18.35
C VAL A 33 6.09 -9.06 18.09
N VAL A 34 6.52 -9.52 16.91
CA VAL A 34 6.60 -10.95 16.57
C VAL A 34 7.62 -11.70 17.44
N ALA A 35 8.79 -11.12 17.76
CA ALA A 35 9.80 -11.75 18.61
C ALA A 35 9.42 -11.75 20.09
N ALA A 36 8.84 -10.67 20.61
CA ALA A 36 8.33 -10.65 21.99
C ALA A 36 7.20 -11.66 22.15
N VAL A 37 6.27 -11.69 21.18
CA VAL A 37 5.22 -12.69 21.11
C VAL A 37 5.80 -14.12 21.01
N PHE A 38 6.84 -14.34 20.20
CA PHE A 38 7.46 -15.66 20.02
C PHE A 38 8.12 -16.15 21.31
N VAL A 39 8.82 -15.27 22.03
CA VAL A 39 9.40 -15.57 23.35
C VAL A 39 8.30 -15.88 24.37
N THR A 40 7.23 -15.08 24.40
CA THR A 40 6.08 -15.30 25.28
C THR A 40 5.34 -16.60 24.93
N MET A 41 5.21 -16.95 23.64
CA MET A 41 4.58 -18.20 23.21
C MET A 41 5.44 -19.42 23.48
N ILE A 42 6.76 -19.37 23.28
CA ILE A 42 7.65 -20.47 23.68
C ILE A 42 7.55 -20.68 25.19
N ALA A 43 7.54 -19.60 25.97
CA ALA A 43 7.37 -19.67 27.41
C ALA A 43 6.00 -20.24 27.82
N LEU A 44 4.90 -19.83 27.16
CA LEU A 44 3.55 -20.32 27.43
C LEU A 44 3.30 -21.75 26.95
N LEU A 45 3.90 -22.15 25.82
CA LEU A 45 3.85 -23.53 25.32
C LEU A 45 4.70 -24.45 26.19
N ASP A 46 5.91 -24.04 26.58
CA ASP A 46 6.76 -24.80 27.51
C ASP A 46 6.09 -24.89 28.90
N HIS A 47 5.49 -23.81 29.38
CA HIS A 47 4.74 -23.81 30.65
C HIS A 47 3.51 -24.74 30.60
N ASN A 48 2.71 -24.71 29.53
CA ASN A 48 1.56 -25.60 29.37
C ASN A 48 1.98 -27.07 29.16
N CYS A 49 3.07 -27.34 28.45
CA CYS A 49 3.64 -28.68 28.32
C CYS A 49 4.12 -29.21 29.69
N ARG A 50 4.79 -28.37 30.49
CA ARG A 50 5.21 -28.73 31.86
C ARG A 50 4.05 -28.90 32.82
N LEU A 51 3.01 -28.06 32.73
CA LEU A 51 1.80 -28.17 33.55
C LEU A 51 1.02 -29.45 33.22
N ARG A 52 0.89 -29.81 31.93
CA ARG A 52 0.28 -31.08 31.50
C ARG A 52 1.13 -32.29 31.91
N ALA A 53 2.45 -32.20 31.83
CA ALA A 53 3.35 -33.25 32.32
C ALA A 53 3.25 -33.43 33.85
N PHE A 54 3.15 -32.33 34.61
CA PHE A 54 2.98 -32.34 36.07
C PHE A 54 1.61 -32.91 36.49
N LEU A 55 0.53 -32.54 35.78
CA LEU A 55 -0.81 -33.08 36.03
C LEU A 55 -0.93 -34.56 35.63
N HIS A 56 -0.26 -35.00 34.56
CA HIS A 56 -0.16 -36.44 34.22
C HIS A 56 0.70 -37.22 35.23
N SER A 57 1.76 -36.63 35.77
CA SER A 57 2.61 -37.24 36.81
C SER A 57 1.87 -37.44 38.14
N ASN A 58 1.00 -36.50 38.53
CA ASN A 58 0.27 -36.57 39.80
C ASN A 58 -0.95 -37.50 39.77
N ASN A 59 -1.53 -37.76 38.59
CA ASN A 59 -2.63 -38.72 38.45
C ASN A 59 -2.19 -40.19 38.47
N ASN A 60 -0.88 -40.49 38.38
CA ASN A 60 -0.33 -41.85 38.43
C ASN A 60 0.20 -42.28 39.81
N LEU A 61 0.01 -41.48 40.87
CA LEU A 61 0.54 -41.73 42.22
C LEU A 61 -0.50 -42.15 43.28
N LYS A 62 -1.68 -42.60 42.84
CA LYS A 62 -2.63 -43.34 43.69
C LYS A 62 -3.12 -44.56 42.93
N VAL A 63 -2.50 -45.72 43.16
CA VAL A 63 -3.14 -47.05 43.29
C VAL A 63 -2.07 -48.14 43.45
N SER A 64 -2.33 -48.99 44.45
CA SER A 64 -1.77 -50.31 44.75
C SER A 64 -0.45 -50.41 45.57
N VAL A 65 -0.70 -50.67 46.85
CA VAL A 65 0.15 -51.39 47.78
C VAL A 65 0.02 -52.89 47.47
N GLY A 66 1.15 -53.59 47.42
CA GLY A 66 1.29 -54.96 47.95
C GLY A 66 1.27 -56.12 46.95
N GLY A 67 2.38 -56.84 46.89
CA GLY A 67 2.38 -58.27 46.56
C GLY A 67 3.51 -58.76 45.67
N ASN A 68 4.52 -59.36 46.30
CA ASN A 68 5.52 -60.30 45.73
C ASN A 68 4.90 -61.26 44.70
N ASP A 69 5.59 -61.80 43.68
CA ASP A 69 6.83 -62.58 43.77
C ASP A 69 7.30 -62.94 42.32
N LYS A 70 8.63 -62.94 42.13
CA LYS A 70 9.47 -63.86 41.33
C LYS A 70 9.29 -64.12 39.81
N HIS A 71 10.47 -64.02 39.18
CA HIS A 71 11.06 -64.88 38.12
C HIS A 71 10.96 -64.50 36.63
N ASN A 72 12.11 -63.98 36.16
CA ASN A 72 13.00 -64.50 35.11
C ASN A 72 12.53 -64.66 33.65
N ASN A 73 13.32 -63.97 32.82
CA ASN A 73 14.01 -64.42 31.60
C ASN A 73 13.32 -64.35 30.23
N HIS A 74 13.93 -63.50 29.39
CA HIS A 74 14.41 -63.73 28.02
C HIS A 74 13.50 -64.47 27.01
N ARG A 75 13.29 -63.85 25.83
CA ARG A 75 14.00 -64.17 24.56
C ARG A 75 13.15 -63.85 23.29
N PHE A 76 13.76 -63.06 22.40
CA PHE A 76 13.81 -63.06 20.92
C PHE A 76 12.61 -63.42 19.98
N GLU A 77 12.71 -62.79 18.79
CA GLU A 77 12.18 -63.15 17.44
C GLU A 77 10.76 -62.66 17.07
N ARG A 78 10.59 -61.75 16.10
CA ARG A 78 10.77 -61.73 14.62
C ARG A 78 9.52 -62.20 13.84
N TYR A 79 9.01 -61.25 13.03
CA TYR A 79 8.28 -61.35 11.76
C TYR A 79 7.00 -62.21 11.64
N GLY A 80 5.91 -61.54 11.22
CA GLY A 80 4.74 -62.18 10.61
C GLY A 80 3.53 -61.25 10.46
N THR A 81 3.34 -60.68 9.27
CA THR A 81 2.05 -60.15 8.75
C THR A 81 1.19 -61.31 8.20
N PRO A 82 -0.05 -61.09 7.71
CA PRO A 82 -1.22 -60.42 8.28
C PRO A 82 -2.49 -61.32 8.18
N THR A 83 -3.46 -61.23 9.10
CA THR A 83 -4.84 -61.68 8.85
C THR A 83 -5.84 -61.00 9.79
N THR A 84 -6.84 -60.34 9.20
CA THR A 84 -8.12 -59.99 9.85
C THR A 84 -9.04 -61.22 9.90
N PRO A 85 -9.89 -61.39 10.94
CA PRO A 85 -11.28 -60.91 10.78
C PRO A 85 -11.99 -60.41 12.06
N THR A 86 -12.80 -59.37 11.86
CA THR A 86 -14.11 -59.04 12.47
C THR A 86 -14.46 -59.41 13.93
N THR A 87 -14.67 -58.33 14.69
CA THR A 87 -15.80 -58.00 15.61
C THR A 87 -16.05 -58.86 16.85
N THR A 88 -15.82 -58.26 18.02
CA THR A 88 -16.84 -58.10 19.08
C THR A 88 -16.47 -56.93 20.01
N SER A 89 -17.48 -56.15 20.36
CA SER A 89 -17.48 -54.88 21.08
C SER A 89 -16.97 -54.95 22.52
N THR A 90 -16.12 -53.99 22.92
CA THR A 90 -16.15 -53.26 24.22
C THR A 90 -14.96 -52.30 24.30
N SER A 91 -15.19 -50.99 24.09
CA SER A 91 -14.40 -49.86 24.67
C SER A 91 -14.72 -48.52 23.99
N THR A 92 -15.87 -47.93 24.30
CA THR A 92 -16.14 -46.51 24.02
C THR A 92 -15.60 -45.67 25.18
N SER A 93 -14.31 -45.34 25.14
CA SER A 93 -13.71 -44.20 25.85
C SER A 93 -12.26 -43.89 25.42
N THR A 94 -11.60 -44.79 24.69
CA THR A 94 -10.20 -44.61 24.24
C THR A 94 -10.07 -44.07 22.81
N SER A 95 -11.06 -44.25 21.92
CA SER A 95 -11.00 -43.71 20.55
C SER A 95 -11.13 -42.19 20.50
N ASP A 96 -11.98 -41.61 21.34
CA ASP A 96 -12.23 -40.16 21.35
C ASP A 96 -11.02 -39.36 21.86
N ASN A 97 -10.25 -39.94 22.78
CA ASN A 97 -9.03 -39.30 23.28
C ASN A 97 -7.88 -39.37 22.25
N ASN A 98 -7.79 -40.43 21.46
CA ASN A 98 -6.80 -40.55 20.39
C ASN A 98 -7.10 -39.61 19.22
N ASN A 99 -8.38 -39.46 18.85
CA ASN A 99 -8.80 -38.50 17.81
C ASN A 99 -8.55 -37.06 18.25
N LYS A 100 -8.92 -36.68 19.49
CA LYS A 100 -8.62 -35.35 20.03
C LYS A 100 -7.12 -35.04 20.08
N ALA A 101 -6.28 -36.01 20.44
CA ALA A 101 -4.83 -35.82 20.46
C ALA A 101 -4.24 -35.63 19.05
N HIS A 102 -4.78 -36.35 18.06
CA HIS A 102 -4.40 -36.21 16.65
C HIS A 102 -4.80 -34.84 16.09
N ASP A 103 -6.05 -34.41 16.32
CA ASP A 103 -6.57 -33.11 15.89
C ASP A 103 -5.80 -31.95 16.53
N THR A 104 -5.46 -32.07 17.82
CA THR A 104 -4.62 -31.11 18.53
C THR A 104 -3.24 -30.98 17.87
N THR A 105 -2.64 -32.10 17.48
CA THR A 105 -1.31 -32.12 16.83
C THR A 105 -1.34 -31.45 15.46
N ILE A 106 -2.40 -31.68 14.67
CA ILE A 106 -2.61 -31.05 13.37
C ILE A 106 -2.75 -29.54 13.51
N ILE A 107 -3.60 -29.06 14.44
CA ILE A 107 -3.81 -27.63 14.67
C ILE A 107 -2.50 -26.94 15.09
N PHE A 108 -1.72 -27.51 16.02
CA PHE A 108 -0.43 -26.93 16.41
C PHE A 108 0.60 -26.93 15.27
N SER A 109 0.58 -27.96 14.41
CA SER A 109 1.42 -27.98 13.20
C SER A 109 1.04 -26.86 12.24
N ARG A 110 -0.26 -26.66 11.99
CA ARG A 110 -0.78 -25.56 11.17
C ARG A 110 -0.42 -24.19 11.75
N ILE A 111 -0.57 -23.98 13.05
CA ILE A 111 -0.16 -22.73 13.71
C ILE A 111 1.33 -22.46 13.48
N ARG A 112 2.21 -23.45 13.68
CA ARG A 112 3.65 -23.29 13.41
C ARG A 112 3.93 -22.96 11.95
N CYS A 113 3.23 -23.60 11.01
CA CYS A 113 3.37 -23.31 9.59
C CYS A 113 2.92 -21.89 9.26
N GLY A 114 1.73 -21.50 9.72
CA GLY A 114 1.18 -20.15 9.57
C GLY A 114 2.10 -19.08 10.13
N MET A 115 2.72 -19.30 11.30
CA MET A 115 3.71 -18.38 11.88
C MET A 115 4.96 -18.22 11.00
N ARG A 116 5.51 -19.32 10.49
CA ARG A 116 6.68 -19.30 9.59
C ARG A 116 6.36 -18.53 8.31
N LEU A 117 5.26 -18.86 7.65
CA LEU A 117 4.83 -18.18 6.43
C LEU A 117 4.52 -16.70 6.69
N SER A 118 3.89 -16.37 7.82
CA SER A 118 3.66 -14.96 8.23
C SER A 118 4.96 -14.17 8.40
N GLN A 119 6.05 -14.82 8.79
CA GLN A 119 7.37 -14.19 8.89
C GLN A 119 8.01 -13.98 7.51
N GLU A 120 7.91 -14.96 6.62
CA GLU A 120 8.36 -14.91 5.23
C GLU A 120 7.57 -13.88 4.41
N ALA A 121 6.28 -13.73 4.72
CA ALA A 121 5.34 -12.83 4.08
C ALA A 121 5.76 -11.35 4.08
N ASN A 122 6.73 -10.96 4.92
CA ASN A 122 7.30 -9.61 4.88
C ASN A 122 8.01 -9.29 3.56
N ASN A 123 8.50 -10.31 2.84
CA ASN A 123 9.26 -10.13 1.60
C ASN A 123 8.76 -11.01 0.45
N ASN A 124 7.68 -11.76 0.66
CA ASN A 124 7.14 -12.72 -0.30
C ASN A 124 5.61 -12.71 -0.21
N ILE A 125 4.96 -12.18 -1.23
CA ILE A 125 3.49 -12.08 -1.25
C ILE A 125 2.82 -13.45 -1.36
N THR A 126 3.40 -14.39 -2.11
CA THR A 126 2.90 -15.78 -2.20
C THR A 126 2.90 -16.44 -0.82
N ALA A 127 3.95 -16.23 -0.03
CA ALA A 127 3.97 -16.71 1.36
C ALA A 127 2.89 -16.04 2.23
N ALA A 128 2.49 -14.81 1.92
CA ALA A 128 1.39 -14.13 2.60
C ALA A 128 0.02 -14.75 2.23
N GLU A 129 -0.20 -15.06 0.95
CA GLU A 129 -1.41 -15.76 0.47
C GLU A 129 -1.52 -17.16 1.08
N GLU A 130 -0.45 -17.94 1.06
CA GLU A 130 -0.40 -19.25 1.71
C GLU A 130 -0.64 -19.13 3.23
N ALA A 131 -0.05 -18.13 3.89
CA ALA A 131 -0.29 -17.89 5.30
C ALA A 131 -1.78 -17.60 5.58
N CYS A 132 -2.44 -16.79 4.75
CA CYS A 132 -3.87 -16.50 4.87
C CYS A 132 -4.70 -17.79 4.83
N SER A 133 -4.46 -18.66 3.86
CA SER A 133 -5.18 -19.94 3.75
C SER A 133 -4.99 -20.81 5.00
N ILE A 134 -3.76 -20.94 5.51
CA ILE A 134 -3.50 -21.70 6.75
C ILE A 134 -4.23 -21.08 7.95
N TRP A 135 -4.24 -19.75 8.06
CA TRP A 135 -4.91 -19.07 9.17
C TRP A 135 -6.43 -19.22 9.10
N GLU A 136 -7.03 -19.15 7.91
CA GLU A 136 -8.45 -19.42 7.68
C GLU A 136 -8.83 -20.83 8.18
N GLU A 137 -8.02 -21.85 7.86
CA GLU A 137 -8.22 -23.22 8.35
C GLU A 137 -8.12 -23.32 9.88
N VAL A 138 -7.09 -22.69 10.48
CA VAL A 138 -6.87 -22.68 11.94
C VAL A 138 -8.05 -22.04 12.67
N LEU A 139 -8.50 -20.88 12.19
CA LEU A 139 -9.57 -20.11 12.83
C LEU A 139 -10.93 -20.78 12.65
N SER A 140 -11.22 -21.34 11.47
CA SER A 140 -12.47 -22.08 11.21
C SER A 140 -12.58 -23.35 12.07
N SER A 141 -11.46 -24.04 12.29
CA SER A 141 -11.41 -25.21 13.17
C SER A 141 -11.66 -24.83 14.64
N SER A 142 -11.28 -23.60 15.04
CA SER A 142 -11.45 -23.10 16.41
C SER A 142 -12.89 -22.68 16.74
N SER A 143 -13.63 -22.15 15.76
CA SER A 143 -15.04 -21.76 15.91
C SER A 143 -16.00 -22.95 16.01
N ILE A 144 -15.64 -24.10 15.42
CA ILE A 144 -16.43 -25.33 15.54
C ILE A 144 -16.28 -25.92 16.95
N ALA A 145 -15.09 -25.81 17.54
CA ALA A 145 -14.78 -26.38 18.85
C ALA A 145 -15.42 -25.66 20.05
N SER A 146 -15.80 -24.38 19.93
CA SER A 146 -16.41 -23.60 21.03
C SER A 146 -17.82 -24.04 21.41
N SER A 147 -18.47 -24.88 20.58
CA SER A 147 -19.73 -25.54 20.93
C SER A 147 -19.55 -26.71 21.91
N SER A 148 -18.31 -27.17 22.09
CA SER A 148 -17.91 -28.16 23.10
C SER A 148 -17.12 -27.49 24.22
N SER A 149 -17.34 -27.88 25.46
CA SER A 149 -16.93 -27.17 26.70
C SER A 149 -15.40 -27.04 26.97
N SER A 150 -14.53 -27.23 25.97
CA SER A 150 -13.10 -26.97 26.07
C SER A 150 -12.52 -26.49 24.73
N SER A 151 -12.16 -25.21 24.59
CA SER A 151 -11.45 -24.73 23.39
C SER A 151 -10.07 -25.39 23.30
N LEU A 152 -9.74 -25.94 22.13
CA LEU A 152 -8.45 -26.60 21.86
C LEU A 152 -7.26 -25.62 21.90
N ILE A 153 -7.53 -24.34 21.62
CA ILE A 153 -6.55 -23.25 21.56
C ILE A 153 -6.78 -22.31 22.75
N SER A 154 -5.71 -21.89 23.41
CA SER A 154 -5.82 -20.89 24.48
C SER A 154 -6.19 -19.51 23.90
N PRO A 155 -6.88 -18.66 24.67
CA PRO A 155 -7.27 -17.32 24.19
C PRO A 155 -6.10 -16.48 23.68
N ASP A 156 -4.92 -16.56 24.31
CA ASP A 156 -3.74 -15.80 23.90
C ASP A 156 -3.20 -16.26 22.54
N VAL A 157 -3.20 -17.56 22.28
CA VAL A 157 -2.77 -18.13 21.00
C VAL A 157 -3.77 -17.80 19.89
N LEU A 158 -5.07 -17.80 20.20
CA LEU A 158 -6.11 -17.39 19.28
C LEU A 158 -5.97 -15.90 18.91
N SER A 159 -5.80 -15.04 19.92
CA SER A 159 -5.57 -13.60 19.78
C SER A 159 -4.35 -13.28 18.91
N LEU A 160 -3.24 -13.99 19.14
CA LEU A 160 -2.07 -13.87 18.28
C LEU A 160 -2.33 -14.35 16.85
N SER A 161 -2.96 -15.51 16.69
CA SER A 161 -3.25 -16.08 15.37
C SER A 161 -4.10 -15.11 14.54
N LYS A 162 -5.12 -14.49 15.15
CA LYS A 162 -5.92 -13.42 14.52
C LYS A 162 -5.06 -12.22 14.13
N THR A 163 -4.13 -11.79 14.99
CA THR A 163 -3.24 -10.66 14.71
C THR A 163 -2.32 -10.94 13.51
N LEU A 164 -1.72 -12.14 13.46
CA LEU A 164 -0.87 -12.57 12.34
C LEU A 164 -1.68 -12.73 11.06
N TYR A 165 -2.89 -13.29 11.17
CA TYR A 165 -3.81 -13.43 10.05
C TYR A 165 -4.18 -12.07 9.44
N ALA A 166 -4.65 -11.13 10.27
CA ALA A 166 -4.96 -9.77 9.84
C ALA A 166 -3.75 -9.10 9.20
N SER A 167 -2.54 -9.27 9.75
CA SER A 167 -1.32 -8.74 9.13
C SER A 167 -1.03 -9.36 7.76
N CYS A 168 -1.35 -10.63 7.52
CA CYS A 168 -1.18 -11.28 6.22
C CYS A 168 -2.24 -10.78 5.23
N LEU A 169 -3.50 -10.65 5.68
CA LEU A 169 -4.60 -10.07 4.90
C LEU A 169 -4.25 -8.68 4.37
N VAL A 170 -3.71 -7.79 5.21
CA VAL A 170 -3.22 -6.47 4.77
C VAL A 170 -2.15 -6.59 3.69
N ARG A 171 -1.22 -7.54 3.80
CA ARG A 171 -0.14 -7.69 2.82
C ARG A 171 -0.68 -8.10 1.45
N VAL A 172 -1.67 -8.99 1.42
CA VAL A 172 -2.35 -9.43 0.19
C VAL A 172 -3.41 -8.44 -0.31
N GLY A 173 -3.56 -7.28 0.34
CA GLY A 173 -4.51 -6.23 -0.03
C GLY A 173 -5.96 -6.52 0.37
N ARG A 174 -6.19 -7.48 1.25
CA ARG A 174 -7.50 -7.80 1.86
C ARG A 174 -7.72 -6.97 3.14
N ASP A 175 -7.56 -5.66 3.02
CA ASP A 175 -7.64 -4.73 4.16
C ASP A 175 -9.04 -4.71 4.82
N VAL A 176 -10.13 -4.93 4.06
CA VAL A 176 -11.50 -5.03 4.59
C VAL A 176 -11.65 -6.22 5.54
N ASP A 177 -11.13 -7.38 5.13
CA ASP A 177 -11.14 -8.58 5.96
C ASP A 177 -10.27 -8.38 7.20
N ALA A 178 -9.11 -7.72 7.05
CA ALA A 178 -8.25 -7.42 8.18
C ALA A 178 -8.94 -6.52 9.23
N VAL A 179 -9.69 -5.50 8.79
CA VAL A 179 -10.51 -4.66 9.67
C VAL A 179 -11.51 -5.52 10.45
N SER A 180 -12.21 -6.43 9.77
CA SER A 180 -13.18 -7.34 10.40
C SER A 180 -12.53 -8.24 11.46
N ILE A 181 -11.31 -8.72 11.20
CA ILE A 181 -10.54 -9.50 12.18
C ILE A 181 -10.12 -8.64 13.38
N TYR A 182 -9.69 -7.39 13.17
CA TYR A 182 -9.36 -6.48 14.26
C TYR A 182 -10.58 -6.11 15.10
N ASP A 183 -11.75 -5.90 14.48
CA ASP A 183 -13.01 -5.68 15.19
C ASP A 183 -13.36 -6.86 16.08
N SER A 184 -13.25 -8.08 15.53
CA SER A 184 -13.41 -9.30 16.32
C SER A 184 -12.43 -9.37 17.50
N CYS A 185 -11.18 -8.93 17.34
CA CYS A 185 -10.22 -8.91 18.45
C CYS A 185 -10.63 -7.90 19.53
N LEU A 186 -11.07 -6.71 19.13
CA LEU A 186 -11.45 -5.62 20.03
C LEU A 186 -12.75 -5.91 20.79
N ASP A 187 -13.71 -6.60 20.15
CA ASP A 187 -14.98 -6.97 20.80
C ASP A 187 -14.79 -8.06 21.87
N ASN A 188 -13.93 -9.05 21.62
CA ASN A 188 -13.68 -10.15 22.55
C ASN A 188 -12.93 -9.74 23.84
N ASP A 189 -12.27 -8.57 23.85
CA ASP A 189 -11.53 -8.06 25.01
C ASP A 189 -12.31 -7.04 25.85
N LYS A 190 -13.53 -6.64 25.43
CA LYS A 190 -14.40 -5.73 26.22
C LYS A 190 -14.72 -6.27 27.63
N ASP A 191 -14.70 -7.59 27.80
CA ASP A 191 -15.00 -8.29 29.07
C ASP A 191 -13.76 -8.62 29.92
N ARG A 192 -12.54 -8.30 29.46
CA ARG A 192 -11.27 -8.65 30.11
C ARG A 192 -10.53 -7.40 30.59
N GLN A 193 -11.17 -6.63 31.46
CA GLN A 193 -10.53 -5.47 32.09
C GLN A 193 -9.59 -5.92 33.22
N GLY A 194 -8.27 -5.66 33.11
CA GLY A 194 -7.39 -5.76 34.28
C GLY A 194 -5.87 -5.90 34.06
N LEU A 195 -5.37 -6.25 32.86
CA LEU A 195 -3.94 -6.49 32.64
C LEU A 195 -3.31 -5.42 31.73
N GLN A 196 -2.24 -4.76 32.20
CA GLN A 196 -1.48 -3.74 31.45
C GLN A 196 -0.98 -4.24 30.08
N GLN A 197 -0.61 -5.52 29.98
CA GLN A 197 -0.19 -6.14 28.71
C GLN A 197 -1.33 -6.24 27.68
N GLN A 198 -2.58 -6.40 28.13
CA GLN A 198 -3.75 -6.46 27.24
C GLN A 198 -4.07 -5.08 26.67
N GLN A 199 -3.95 -4.01 27.47
CA GLN A 199 -4.19 -2.65 26.98
C GLN A 199 -3.20 -2.23 25.88
N GLN A 200 -1.92 -2.61 26.01
CA GLN A 200 -0.93 -2.35 24.94
C GLN A 200 -1.27 -3.08 23.64
N GLN A 201 -1.87 -4.27 23.74
CA GLN A 201 -2.29 -5.03 22.57
C GLN A 201 -3.53 -4.41 21.90
N ILE A 202 -4.48 -3.90 22.70
CA ILE A 202 -5.65 -3.15 22.21
C ILE A 202 -5.20 -1.92 21.41
N ILE A 203 -4.26 -1.12 21.95
CA ILE A 203 -3.72 0.04 21.23
C ILE A 203 -3.09 -0.38 19.91
N LYS A 204 -2.31 -1.48 19.88
CA LYS A 204 -1.72 -2.00 18.64
C LYS A 204 -2.77 -2.40 17.61
N TRP A 205 -3.87 -3.04 18.03
CA TRP A 205 -4.97 -3.38 17.13
C TRP A 205 -5.70 -2.16 16.62
N ARG A 206 -5.97 -1.17 17.48
CA ARG A 206 -6.57 0.11 17.05
C ARG A 206 -5.70 0.82 16.02
N LEU A 207 -4.39 0.90 16.26
CA LEU A 207 -3.44 1.49 15.32
C LEU A 207 -3.42 0.73 13.99
N ALA A 208 -3.41 -0.61 14.03
CA ALA A 208 -3.42 -1.43 12.82
C ALA A 208 -4.74 -1.31 12.05
N LYS A 209 -5.88 -1.31 12.74
CA LYS A 209 -7.21 -1.07 12.16
C LYS A 209 -7.27 0.31 11.50
N ALA A 210 -6.81 1.36 12.17
CA ALA A 210 -6.76 2.71 11.63
C ALA A 210 -5.90 2.79 10.36
N GLN A 211 -4.76 2.07 10.31
CA GLN A 211 -3.93 1.99 9.11
C GLN A 211 -4.62 1.27 7.95
N CYS A 212 -5.37 0.19 8.23
CA CYS A 212 -6.17 -0.49 7.20
C CYS A 212 -7.25 0.44 6.65
N LEU A 213 -7.98 1.14 7.52
CA LEU A 213 -8.98 2.13 7.12
C LEU A 213 -8.36 3.27 6.29
N GLN A 214 -7.16 3.72 6.65
CA GLN A 214 -6.43 4.72 5.88
C GLN A 214 -6.08 4.22 4.46
N ARG A 215 -5.65 2.95 4.33
CA ARG A 215 -5.38 2.30 3.03
C ARG A 215 -6.65 2.07 2.21
N LEU A 216 -7.77 1.87 2.87
CA LEU A 216 -9.12 1.80 2.27
C LEU A 216 -9.69 3.18 1.90
N LEU A 217 -8.89 4.26 2.02
CA LEU A 217 -9.30 5.65 1.80
C LEU A 217 -10.41 6.14 2.78
N ARG A 218 -10.69 5.39 3.85
CA ARG A 218 -11.66 5.71 4.91
C ARG A 218 -11.04 6.60 5.98
N TYR A 219 -10.51 7.73 5.58
CA TYR A 219 -9.74 8.63 6.44
C TYR A 219 -10.51 9.13 7.66
N THR A 220 -11.81 9.41 7.56
CA THR A 220 -12.61 9.86 8.71
C THR A 220 -12.70 8.76 9.78
N ALA A 221 -13.04 7.53 9.38
CA ALA A 221 -13.08 6.39 10.29
C ALA A 221 -11.68 6.05 10.85
N ALA A 222 -10.63 6.17 10.03
CA ALA A 222 -9.26 5.99 10.48
C ALA A 222 -8.88 7.03 11.57
N ALA A 223 -9.28 8.30 11.38
CA ALA A 223 -9.02 9.35 12.36
C ALA A 223 -9.74 9.09 13.69
N GLU A 224 -10.96 8.57 13.65
CA GLU A 224 -11.72 8.18 14.84
C GLU A 224 -11.07 7.01 15.58
N GLU A 225 -10.65 5.97 14.87
CA GLU A 225 -9.92 4.84 15.47
C GLU A 225 -8.59 5.27 16.12
N TYR A 226 -7.85 6.18 15.47
CA TYR A 226 -6.68 6.79 16.08
C TYR A 226 -7.04 7.61 17.32
N ALA A 227 -8.15 8.36 17.30
CA ALA A 227 -8.60 9.17 18.43
C ALA A 227 -8.96 8.30 19.65
N VAL A 228 -9.62 7.16 19.42
CA VAL A 228 -9.89 6.17 20.48
C VAL A 228 -8.58 5.67 21.10
N ALA A 229 -7.59 5.32 20.28
CA ALA A 229 -6.28 4.86 20.77
C ALA A 229 -5.51 5.91 21.60
N ILE A 230 -5.77 7.20 21.41
CA ILE A 230 -5.18 8.28 22.22
C ILE A 230 -5.78 8.30 23.63
N ASN A 231 -7.10 8.11 23.73
CA ASN A 231 -7.88 8.23 24.96
C ASN A 231 -7.79 6.99 25.87
N ASP A 232 -7.32 5.85 25.35
CA ASP A 232 -7.11 4.65 26.17
C ASP A 232 -6.01 4.92 27.24
N ASN A 233 -6.42 4.90 28.51
CA ASN A 233 -5.60 5.17 29.69
C ASN A 233 -4.78 3.93 30.08
N VAL A 234 -3.53 3.88 29.61
CA VAL A 234 -2.50 3.01 30.18
C VAL A 234 -1.58 3.89 31.02
N ASP A 235 -1.37 3.52 32.28
CA ASP A 235 -0.39 4.16 33.16
C ASP A 235 0.98 4.16 32.48
N SER A 236 1.54 5.36 32.34
CA SER A 236 2.60 5.73 31.41
C SER A 236 3.92 5.00 31.66
N ASN A 237 4.23 4.03 30.79
CA ASN A 237 5.61 3.64 30.50
C ASN A 237 6.10 4.38 29.23
N ASP A 238 7.41 4.61 29.09
CA ASP A 238 8.01 5.35 27.96
C ASP A 238 7.62 4.81 26.57
N ASN A 239 7.36 3.50 26.44
CA ASN A 239 6.91 2.89 25.18
C ASN A 239 5.48 3.30 24.77
N ASP A 240 4.64 3.72 25.72
CA ASP A 240 3.25 4.12 25.45
C ASP A 240 3.19 5.53 24.85
N ASN A 241 4.16 6.39 25.18
CA ASN A 241 4.28 7.74 24.61
C ASN A 241 4.54 7.72 23.10
N ASP A 242 5.32 6.75 22.59
CA ASP A 242 5.56 6.61 21.15
C ASP A 242 4.30 6.17 20.39
N SER A 243 3.54 5.24 20.94
CA SER A 243 2.28 4.75 20.33
C SER A 243 1.21 5.83 20.32
N LYS A 244 1.06 6.61 21.40
CA LYS A 244 0.16 7.77 21.46
C LYS A 244 0.60 8.89 20.51
N GLY A 245 1.90 9.15 20.41
CA GLY A 245 2.44 10.10 19.43
C GLY A 245 2.13 9.69 17.98
N LYS A 246 2.29 8.41 17.65
CA LYS A 246 1.89 7.84 16.35
C LYS A 246 0.38 7.96 16.12
N ALA A 247 -0.45 7.68 17.12
CA ALA A 247 -1.90 7.84 17.03
C ALA A 247 -2.30 9.29 16.73
N ARG A 248 -1.73 10.26 17.46
CA ARG A 248 -1.95 11.70 17.23
C ARG A 248 -1.57 12.12 15.82
N MET A 249 -0.37 11.73 15.36
CA MET A 249 0.09 12.01 14.00
C MET A 249 -0.82 11.36 12.95
N GLY A 250 -1.22 10.10 13.16
CA GLY A 250 -2.12 9.37 12.28
C GLY A 250 -3.49 10.03 12.16
N ALA A 251 -4.11 10.38 13.29
CA ALA A 251 -5.39 11.08 13.34
C ALA A 251 -5.33 12.44 12.62
N ALA A 252 -4.33 13.26 12.96
CA ALA A 252 -4.15 14.57 12.32
C ALA A 252 -3.91 14.42 10.81
N THR A 253 -3.09 13.46 10.39
CA THR A 253 -2.86 13.16 8.96
C THR A 253 -4.15 12.80 8.25
N CYS A 254 -4.97 11.93 8.86
CA CYS A 254 -6.23 11.49 8.26
C CYS A 254 -7.24 12.64 8.14
N ILE A 255 -7.37 13.49 9.17
CA ILE A 255 -8.23 14.69 9.14
C ILE A 255 -7.78 15.64 8.02
N MET A 256 -6.48 15.91 7.95
CA MET A 256 -5.92 16.78 6.92
C MET A 256 -6.18 16.22 5.52
N ARG A 257 -6.03 14.91 5.32
CA ARG A 257 -6.25 14.26 4.01
C ARG A 257 -7.71 14.13 3.60
N SER A 258 -8.66 14.06 4.54
CA SER A 258 -10.09 13.91 4.23
C SER A 258 -10.80 15.24 4.06
N THR A 259 -10.58 16.18 4.99
CA THR A 259 -11.37 17.41 5.09
C THR A 259 -10.54 18.67 4.94
N GLY A 260 -9.22 18.59 5.15
CA GLY A 260 -8.37 19.76 5.31
C GLY A 260 -8.72 20.59 6.55
N ASN A 261 -9.42 20.02 7.53
CA ASN A 261 -9.82 20.75 8.75
C ASN A 261 -8.64 20.88 9.73
N VAL A 262 -7.90 21.97 9.55
CA VAL A 262 -6.70 22.31 10.34
C VAL A 262 -7.02 22.46 11.82
N THR A 263 -8.14 23.10 12.17
CA THR A 263 -8.56 23.30 13.55
C THR A 263 -8.74 21.97 14.29
N ARG A 264 -9.51 21.04 13.70
CA ARG A 264 -9.73 19.70 14.29
C ARG A 264 -8.42 18.91 14.39
N ALA A 265 -7.54 19.01 13.39
CA ALA A 265 -6.24 18.36 13.43
C ALA A 265 -5.35 18.92 14.58
N LEU A 266 -5.35 20.24 14.77
CA LEU A 266 -4.67 20.90 15.89
C LEU A 266 -5.22 20.45 17.24
N ASP A 267 -6.54 20.42 17.40
CA ASP A 267 -7.18 20.00 18.64
C ASP A 267 -6.73 18.59 19.05
N ILE A 268 -6.65 17.66 18.09
CA ILE A 268 -6.15 16.31 18.37
C ILE A 268 -4.67 16.31 18.77
N LEU A 269 -3.81 17.06 18.06
CA LEU A 269 -2.39 17.13 18.40
C LEU A 269 -2.15 17.73 19.79
N LEU A 270 -3.01 18.67 20.21
CA LEU A 270 -2.89 19.40 21.47
C LEU A 270 -3.71 18.80 22.63
N SER A 271 -4.60 17.83 22.36
CA SER A 271 -5.61 17.26 23.28
C SER A 271 -5.12 16.72 24.64
N THR A 272 -3.81 16.71 24.92
CA THR A 272 -3.24 16.15 26.16
C THR A 272 -1.92 16.82 26.60
N THR A 273 -1.54 17.99 26.06
CA THR A 273 -0.26 18.65 26.40
C THR A 273 -0.25 19.38 27.76
N ASN A 274 -1.14 19.03 28.70
CA ASN A 274 -1.12 19.57 30.06
C ASN A 274 -0.06 18.93 30.97
N THR A 275 0.76 18.00 30.46
CA THR A 275 1.95 17.53 31.17
C THR A 275 3.05 18.59 31.09
N THR A 276 3.27 19.23 32.23
CA THR A 276 4.32 20.20 32.50
C THR A 276 5.71 19.69 32.07
N ASN A 277 6.28 20.30 31.02
CA ASN A 277 7.70 20.68 30.86
C ASN A 277 8.87 19.69 30.99
N SER A 278 8.74 18.35 30.93
CA SER A 278 9.98 17.50 30.96
C SER A 278 10.14 16.38 29.93
N ASP A 279 9.09 15.90 29.26
CA ASP A 279 9.19 14.63 28.50
C ASP A 279 9.25 14.82 26.98
N THR A 280 10.10 15.73 26.50
CA THR A 280 10.38 15.93 25.06
C THR A 280 11.28 14.86 24.43
N ASN A 281 11.61 13.78 25.16
CA ASN A 281 12.68 12.86 24.77
C ASN A 281 12.31 11.83 23.69
N THR A 282 11.04 11.74 23.25
CA THR A 282 10.63 10.80 22.20
C THR A 282 10.45 11.47 20.83
N ARG A 283 10.93 10.81 19.76
CA ARG A 283 10.84 11.30 18.37
C ARG A 283 9.40 11.60 17.93
N SER A 284 8.45 10.78 18.35
CA SER A 284 7.03 10.97 18.02
C SER A 284 6.46 12.24 18.69
N SER A 285 6.90 12.57 19.91
CA SER A 285 6.50 13.81 20.59
C SER A 285 7.06 15.06 19.92
N ALA A 286 8.32 15.01 19.47
CA ALA A 286 8.90 16.09 18.67
C ALA A 286 8.16 16.30 17.34
N SER A 287 7.78 15.21 16.67
CA SER A 287 7.03 15.27 15.41
C SER A 287 5.62 15.86 15.58
N VAL A 288 4.92 15.49 16.67
CA VAL A 288 3.62 16.06 17.04
C VAL A 288 3.72 17.57 17.26
N LEU A 289 4.73 17.99 18.02
CA LEU A 289 4.96 19.41 18.31
C LEU A 289 5.27 20.22 17.06
N LEU A 290 6.22 19.75 16.24
CA LEU A 290 6.58 20.41 14.97
C LEU A 290 5.38 20.51 14.01
N LEU A 291 4.59 19.44 13.87
CA LEU A 291 3.37 19.48 13.06
C LEU A 291 2.37 20.49 13.61
N SER A 292 2.17 20.55 14.93
CA SER A 292 1.26 21.52 15.54
C SER A 292 1.67 22.97 15.27
N TYR A 293 2.97 23.29 15.26
CA TYR A 293 3.45 24.63 14.92
C TYR A 293 3.17 24.98 13.47
N CYS A 294 3.40 24.04 12.55
CA CYS A 294 3.09 24.24 11.15
C CYS A 294 1.58 24.40 10.93
N LEU A 295 0.74 23.56 11.54
CA LEU A 295 -0.71 23.69 11.42
C LEU A 295 -1.23 24.98 12.07
N ASN A 296 -0.62 25.46 13.15
CA ASN A 296 -0.96 26.75 13.76
C ASN A 296 -0.60 27.93 12.84
N TYR A 297 0.50 27.85 12.09
CA TYR A 297 0.77 28.79 10.99
C TYR A 297 -0.32 28.74 9.93
N ILE A 298 -0.69 27.52 9.52
CA ILE A 298 -1.73 27.30 8.52
C ILE A 298 -3.11 27.79 8.97
N GLU A 299 -3.44 27.78 10.26
CA GLU A 299 -4.70 28.33 10.78
C GLU A 299 -4.61 29.85 10.99
N SER A 300 -3.53 30.36 11.60
CA SER A 300 -3.43 31.75 12.04
C SER A 300 -2.76 32.72 11.06
N GLY A 301 -1.89 32.24 10.17
CA GLY A 301 -1.08 33.04 9.26
C GLY A 301 0.05 33.82 9.94
N LYS A 302 0.27 33.61 11.24
CA LYS A 302 1.27 34.34 12.04
C LYS A 302 2.68 33.79 11.80
N VAL A 303 3.35 34.33 10.78
CA VAL A 303 4.71 33.93 10.37
C VAL A 303 5.70 34.01 11.53
N ASP A 304 5.75 35.14 12.25
CA ASP A 304 6.74 35.36 13.32
C ASP A 304 6.69 34.29 14.40
N ARG A 305 5.49 34.04 14.95
CA ARG A 305 5.28 33.03 15.97
C ARG A 305 5.71 31.64 15.48
N ALA A 306 5.37 31.29 14.24
CA ALA A 306 5.73 29.99 13.68
C ALA A 306 7.24 29.83 13.48
N VAL A 307 7.91 30.88 12.99
CA VAL A 307 9.37 30.92 12.84
C VAL A 307 10.05 30.74 14.20
N ASP A 308 9.62 31.48 15.22
CA ASP A 308 10.20 31.42 16.57
C ASP A 308 10.02 30.03 17.19
N GLN A 309 8.81 29.46 17.08
CA GLN A 309 8.50 28.10 17.59
C GLN A 309 9.32 27.01 16.87
N LEU A 310 9.37 27.05 15.54
CA LEU A 310 10.13 26.08 14.76
C LEU A 310 11.64 26.21 14.97
N ASN A 311 12.17 27.44 15.05
CA ASN A 311 13.57 27.68 15.37
C ASN A 311 13.96 27.06 16.71
N HIS A 312 13.17 27.33 17.75
CA HIS A 312 13.44 26.84 19.09
C HIS A 312 13.47 25.30 19.14
N SER A 313 12.56 24.62 18.43
CA SER A 313 12.49 23.15 18.43
C SER A 313 13.45 22.46 17.46
N LEU A 314 13.84 23.09 16.35
CA LEU A 314 14.75 22.49 15.36
C LEU A 314 16.24 22.79 15.64
N ASN A 315 16.51 23.86 16.38
CA ASN A 315 17.85 24.29 16.80
C ASN A 315 17.87 24.52 18.31
N PRO A 316 17.72 23.47 19.15
CA PRO A 316 17.85 23.64 20.59
C PRO A 316 19.23 24.23 20.90
N VAL A 317 19.25 25.38 21.59
CA VAL A 317 20.50 26.02 22.05
C VAL A 317 21.18 25.02 22.98
N THR A 318 22.22 24.35 22.49
CA THR A 318 23.08 23.52 23.33
C THR A 318 24.07 24.44 24.03
N ASP A 319 23.80 24.78 25.30
CA ASP A 319 24.79 25.39 26.18
C ASP A 319 25.98 24.44 26.50
N ASN A 320 25.98 23.22 25.95
CA ASN A 320 27.07 22.25 26.08
C ASN A 320 27.72 21.97 24.72
N ALA A 321 28.98 22.39 24.57
CA ALA A 321 29.80 22.28 23.36
C ALA A 321 30.21 20.84 22.97
N ASP A 322 29.75 19.80 23.67
CA ASP A 322 30.28 18.43 23.55
C ASP A 322 29.46 17.48 22.64
N TYR A 323 28.38 17.96 22.00
CA TYR A 323 27.54 17.14 21.10
C TYR A 323 27.83 17.30 19.60
N GLU A 324 29.01 17.81 19.23
CA GLU A 324 29.41 17.99 17.82
C GLU A 324 29.56 16.68 17.02
N ASN A 325 29.54 15.51 17.67
CA ASN A 325 29.75 14.22 17.00
C ASN A 325 28.47 13.48 16.57
N ASP A 326 27.27 13.96 16.88
CA ASP A 326 26.03 13.26 16.51
C ASP A 326 25.53 13.68 15.11
N ASN A 327 26.25 13.22 14.08
CA ASN A 327 25.90 13.39 12.66
C ASN A 327 24.52 12.79 12.28
N THR A 328 23.81 12.12 13.20
CA THR A 328 22.52 11.46 12.92
C THR A 328 21.28 12.36 13.09
N SER A 329 21.42 13.51 13.76
CA SER A 329 20.27 14.39 14.06
C SER A 329 19.95 15.41 12.96
N SER A 330 20.90 15.69 12.05
CA SER A 330 20.73 16.75 11.02
C SER A 330 19.79 16.34 9.87
N SER A 331 19.64 15.04 9.60
CA SER A 331 18.74 14.49 8.57
C SER A 331 17.35 14.13 9.12
N MET A 332 17.01 14.57 10.32
CA MET A 332 15.65 14.44 10.84
C MET A 332 14.97 15.79 10.69
N PHE A 333 13.76 15.79 10.12
CA PHE A 333 12.85 16.94 10.03
C PHE A 333 13.07 17.87 8.81
N LEU A 334 13.54 17.34 7.67
CA LEU A 334 13.73 18.11 6.43
C LEU A 334 12.46 18.85 5.98
N LEU A 335 11.28 18.24 6.13
CA LEU A 335 9.99 18.91 5.91
C LEU A 335 9.86 20.20 6.72
N TYR A 336 10.14 20.12 8.01
CA TYR A 336 9.96 21.23 8.94
C TYR A 336 11.05 22.29 8.75
N ARG A 337 12.27 21.87 8.40
CA ARG A 337 13.35 22.77 7.98
C ARG A 337 13.00 23.52 6.69
N TRP A 338 12.39 22.84 5.73
CA TRP A 338 11.89 23.45 4.49
C TRP A 338 10.81 24.50 4.78
N ILE A 339 9.81 24.14 5.59
CA ILE A 339 8.75 25.06 6.02
C ILE A 339 9.36 26.28 6.72
N LEU A 340 10.28 26.08 7.67
CA LEU A 340 10.97 27.16 8.35
C LEU A 340 11.71 28.09 7.39
N ALA A 341 12.40 27.54 6.38
CA ALA A 341 13.11 28.33 5.37
C ALA A 341 12.15 29.20 4.55
N GLY A 342 11.03 28.62 4.08
CA GLY A 342 9.98 29.35 3.37
C GLY A 342 9.37 30.48 4.23
N LEU A 343 9.12 30.21 5.51
CA LEU A 343 8.58 31.21 6.44
C LEU A 343 9.57 32.35 6.74
N ARG A 344 10.86 32.04 6.93
CA ARG A 344 11.92 33.05 7.14
C ARG A 344 12.03 33.99 5.95
N ARG A 345 11.98 33.46 4.73
CA ARG A 345 11.95 34.27 3.51
C ARG A 345 10.74 35.21 3.50
N LYS A 346 9.55 34.71 3.84
CA LYS A 346 8.33 35.54 3.91
C LYS A 346 8.44 36.66 4.94
N LYS A 347 9.13 36.40 6.06
CA LYS A 347 9.47 37.41 7.08
C LYS A 347 10.46 38.45 6.55
N GLN A 348 11.53 38.04 5.88
CA GLN A 348 12.53 38.95 5.29
C GLN A 348 11.96 39.87 4.20
N ASN A 349 11.01 39.39 3.39
CA ASN A 349 10.32 40.26 2.42
C ASN A 349 9.46 41.36 3.07
N LYS A 350 9.12 41.24 4.36
CA LYS A 350 8.42 42.30 5.12
C LYS A 350 9.41 43.23 5.83
N ASP A 351 10.55 42.71 6.28
CA ASP A 351 11.57 43.45 7.03
C ASP A 351 12.86 43.56 6.20
N SER A 352 13.00 44.65 5.42
CA SER A 352 14.15 44.94 4.54
C SER A 352 15.50 45.18 5.25
N LYS A 353 15.67 44.70 6.50
CA LYS A 353 16.87 44.91 7.32
C LYS A 353 17.39 43.69 8.09
N PHE A 354 16.80 42.50 7.96
CA PHE A 354 17.33 41.31 8.66
C PHE A 354 18.29 40.51 7.78
N GLY A 355 19.58 40.56 8.15
CA GLY A 355 20.66 39.80 7.53
C GLY A 355 20.49 38.29 7.63
N LEU A 356 21.11 37.59 6.67
CA LEU A 356 21.29 36.14 6.59
C LEU A 356 21.58 35.53 7.96
N PHE A 357 20.65 34.76 8.52
CA PHE A 357 20.96 33.87 9.63
C PHE A 357 20.41 32.47 9.37
N ASP A 358 21.32 31.51 9.65
CA ASP A 358 21.24 30.06 9.50
C ASP A 358 21.14 29.56 8.06
N THR A 359 22.31 29.55 7.41
CA THR A 359 22.67 28.50 6.47
C THR A 359 22.41 27.13 7.10
N PRO A 360 22.01 26.08 6.36
CA PRO A 360 22.35 24.73 6.81
C PRO A 360 23.83 24.73 7.23
N ARG A 361 24.17 24.10 8.36
CA ARG A 361 25.55 23.92 8.84
C ARG A 361 26.49 23.71 7.65
N PRO A 362 27.73 24.26 7.65
CA PRO A 362 28.58 24.34 6.47
C PRO A 362 28.44 23.08 5.64
N VAL A 363 27.85 23.24 4.45
CA VAL A 363 27.53 22.13 3.55
C VAL A 363 28.83 21.34 3.39
N LYS A 364 28.86 20.09 3.86
CA LYS A 364 29.99 19.21 3.62
C LYS A 364 30.23 19.23 2.11
N HIS A 365 31.46 19.43 1.67
CA HIS A 365 31.80 19.54 0.24
C HIS A 365 31.32 18.34 -0.60
N THR A 366 31.05 17.19 0.03
CA THR A 366 30.43 16.01 -0.60
C THR A 366 29.71 15.17 0.45
N TYR A 367 28.45 14.79 0.19
CA TYR A 367 27.76 13.75 0.95
C TYR A 367 28.21 12.36 0.48
N SER A 368 28.28 11.40 1.41
CA SER A 368 28.39 10.00 1.01
C SER A 368 27.09 9.51 0.37
N GLN A 369 27.16 8.54 -0.55
CA GLN A 369 25.96 7.94 -1.18
C GLN A 369 24.89 7.52 -0.15
N LYS A 370 25.32 6.97 0.99
CA LYS A 370 24.42 6.56 2.09
C LYS A 370 23.72 7.75 2.76
N GLU A 371 24.42 8.85 2.98
CA GLU A 371 23.81 10.07 3.53
C GLU A 371 22.80 10.64 2.52
N SER A 372 23.13 10.65 1.23
CA SER A 372 22.22 11.14 0.18
C SER A 372 20.98 10.27 0.04
N GLU A 373 21.11 8.94 0.10
CA GLU A 373 19.99 8.01 0.15
C GLU A 373 19.09 8.28 1.36
N GLU A 374 19.65 8.54 2.54
CA GLU A 374 18.86 8.86 3.75
C GLU A 374 18.04 10.15 3.58
N HIS A 375 18.63 11.20 3.00
CA HIS A 375 17.91 12.44 2.68
C HIS A 375 16.85 12.23 1.60
N PHE A 376 17.17 11.49 0.54
CA PHE A 376 16.21 11.10 -0.48
C PHE A 376 15.00 10.37 0.12
N MET A 377 15.24 9.42 1.03
CA MET A 377 14.17 8.70 1.73
C MET A 377 13.29 9.61 2.59
N GLU A 378 13.82 10.73 3.08
CA GLU A 378 13.01 11.75 3.75
C GLU A 378 12.19 12.58 2.76
N LEU A 379 12.77 12.99 1.64
CA LEU A 379 12.08 13.72 0.57
C LEU A 379 10.89 12.95 0.01
N ILE A 380 11.01 11.63 -0.20
CA ILE A 380 9.88 10.81 -0.65
C ILE A 380 8.79 10.67 0.43
N ARG A 381 9.16 10.65 1.72
CA ARG A 381 8.18 10.58 2.83
C ARG A 381 7.33 11.84 2.90
N ILE A 382 7.88 12.99 2.52
CA ILE A 382 7.15 14.26 2.44
C ILE A 382 5.96 14.16 1.47
N ASN A 383 6.07 13.36 0.40
CA ASN A 383 4.97 13.11 -0.55
C ASN A 383 3.75 12.44 0.11
N THR A 384 3.96 11.77 1.24
CA THR A 384 2.95 11.12 2.08
C THR A 384 2.66 11.91 3.37
N SER A 385 3.10 13.16 3.48
CA SER A 385 2.90 13.97 4.69
C SER A 385 1.43 14.42 4.87
N PRO A 386 1.10 15.06 6.00
CA PRO A 386 -0.20 15.72 6.20
C PRO A 386 -0.44 16.92 5.27
N PHE A 387 0.60 17.45 4.61
CA PHE A 387 0.50 18.61 3.69
C PHE A 387 0.08 18.19 2.28
N ASP A 388 -0.90 17.31 2.20
CA ASP A 388 -1.48 16.85 0.94
C ASP A 388 -2.66 17.74 0.51
N ASP A 389 -3.03 17.68 -0.75
CA ASP A 389 -4.28 18.28 -1.24
C ASP A 389 -5.42 17.26 -1.05
N PRO A 390 -6.46 17.58 -0.25
CA PRO A 390 -7.60 16.68 -0.03
C PRO A 390 -8.35 16.34 -1.33
N ASN A 391 -8.39 17.25 -2.30
CA ASN A 391 -9.12 17.03 -3.56
C ASN A 391 -8.47 15.96 -4.44
N LEU A 392 -7.19 15.64 -4.22
CA LEU A 392 -6.51 14.54 -4.92
C LEU A 392 -7.05 13.17 -4.51
N LEU A 393 -7.77 13.07 -3.39
CA LEU A 393 -8.45 11.83 -3.00
C LEU A 393 -9.40 11.33 -4.09
N ARG A 394 -10.12 12.25 -4.72
CA ARG A 394 -11.12 11.96 -5.75
C ARG A 394 -10.52 11.34 -7.01
N LEU A 395 -9.23 11.56 -7.25
CA LEU A 395 -8.49 10.97 -8.36
C LEU A 395 -7.93 9.58 -8.02
N ASP A 396 -7.62 9.34 -6.73
CA ASP A 396 -7.05 8.07 -6.23
C ASP A 396 -8.14 7.00 -5.99
N ASP A 397 -9.33 7.45 -5.60
CA ASP A 397 -10.52 6.61 -5.50
C ASP A 397 -10.99 6.22 -6.91
N LYS A 398 -10.87 4.94 -7.26
CA LYS A 398 -11.16 4.44 -8.61
C LYS A 398 -12.62 4.64 -9.02
N ILE A 399 -13.56 4.59 -8.07
CA ILE A 399 -14.98 4.79 -8.33
C ILE A 399 -15.26 6.29 -8.50
N GLU A 400 -14.67 7.14 -7.66
CA GLU A 400 -14.85 8.58 -7.79
C GLU A 400 -14.19 9.12 -9.07
N LEU A 401 -12.99 8.65 -9.41
CA LEU A 401 -12.32 8.95 -10.67
C LEU A 401 -13.17 8.51 -11.87
N HIS A 402 -13.74 7.30 -11.82
CA HIS A 402 -14.66 6.84 -12.86
C HIS A 402 -15.85 7.79 -13.00
N ASN A 403 -16.50 8.17 -11.90
CA ASN A 403 -17.63 9.09 -11.94
C ASN A 403 -17.27 10.46 -12.51
N LEU A 404 -16.08 10.98 -12.14
CA LEU A 404 -15.56 12.25 -12.65
C LEU A 404 -15.25 12.22 -14.15
N LEU A 405 -14.77 11.08 -14.66
CA LEU A 405 -14.37 10.93 -16.07
C LEU A 405 -15.53 10.44 -16.97
N SER A 406 -16.46 9.64 -16.47
CA SER A 406 -17.60 9.15 -17.26
C SER A 406 -18.68 10.20 -17.45
N ASN A 407 -18.83 11.13 -16.50
CA ASN A 407 -19.79 12.24 -16.57
C ASN A 407 -19.05 13.59 -16.58
N PRO A 408 -18.34 13.94 -17.67
CA PRO A 408 -17.59 15.19 -17.72
C PRO A 408 -18.55 16.38 -17.58
N ILE A 409 -18.14 17.36 -16.76
CA ILE A 409 -18.90 18.58 -16.50
C ILE A 409 -19.23 19.32 -17.80
N ALA A 410 -20.44 19.90 -17.88
CA ALA A 410 -20.85 20.81 -18.95
C ALA A 410 -19.85 21.98 -19.11
N GLY A 411 -19.16 22.04 -20.26
CA GLY A 411 -18.17 23.08 -20.58
C GLY A 411 -16.71 22.60 -20.59
N MET A 412 -16.41 21.40 -20.08
CA MET A 412 -15.22 20.67 -20.49
C MET A 412 -15.51 19.98 -21.83
N SER A 413 -14.53 19.90 -22.75
CA SER A 413 -14.75 19.13 -23.98
C SER A 413 -15.17 17.71 -23.60
N SER A 414 -16.12 17.15 -24.34
CA SER A 414 -16.71 15.82 -24.17
C SER A 414 -15.72 14.66 -24.38
N SER A 415 -14.44 14.86 -24.11
CA SER A 415 -13.29 14.04 -24.53
C SER A 415 -12.83 13.02 -23.49
N SER A 416 -13.37 12.98 -22.27
CA SER A 416 -12.96 11.95 -21.30
C SER A 416 -13.32 10.52 -21.73
N SER A 417 -14.46 10.37 -22.43
CA SER A 417 -14.83 9.15 -23.15
C SER A 417 -13.80 8.71 -24.18
N SER A 418 -12.91 9.62 -24.60
CA SER A 418 -11.82 9.26 -25.50
C SER A 418 -10.68 8.55 -24.76
N TYR A 419 -10.32 8.85 -23.53
CA TYR A 419 -9.10 8.28 -22.91
C TYR A 419 -9.35 7.46 -21.63
N TRP A 420 -10.61 7.30 -21.22
CA TRP A 420 -11.00 6.48 -20.07
C TRP A 420 -11.81 5.26 -20.54
N PRO A 421 -11.44 4.02 -20.14
CA PRO A 421 -12.18 2.84 -20.55
C PRO A 421 -13.60 2.80 -19.97
N GLU A 422 -14.54 2.28 -20.75
CA GLU A 422 -15.92 1.99 -20.32
C GLU A 422 -15.93 1.19 -19.01
N GLY A 423 -16.82 1.54 -18.09
CA GLY A 423 -16.96 0.83 -16.82
C GLY A 423 -18.27 1.14 -16.11
N TYR A 424 -18.53 0.36 -15.07
CA TYR A 424 -19.75 0.36 -14.27
C TYR A 424 -19.41 0.17 -12.79
N VAL A 425 -20.10 0.88 -11.92
CA VAL A 425 -19.99 0.77 -10.47
C VAL A 425 -21.01 -0.27 -10.00
N LEU A 426 -20.52 -1.41 -9.52
CA LEU A 426 -21.35 -2.51 -9.02
C LEU A 426 -21.32 -2.52 -7.50
N PRO A 427 -22.43 -2.89 -6.82
CA PRO A 427 -23.67 -3.43 -7.37
C PRO A 427 -24.66 -2.38 -7.93
N ASP A 428 -24.37 -1.09 -7.78
CA ASP A 428 -25.32 0.00 -8.04
C ASP A 428 -25.85 0.03 -9.49
N GLN A 429 -25.02 -0.35 -10.47
CA GLN A 429 -25.34 -0.32 -11.91
C GLN A 429 -25.57 -1.71 -12.53
N PHE A 430 -25.94 -2.73 -11.74
CA PHE A 430 -26.19 -4.08 -12.29
C PHE A 430 -27.24 -4.12 -13.40
N SER A 431 -28.36 -3.40 -13.24
CA SER A 431 -29.45 -3.41 -14.23
C SER A 431 -29.04 -2.77 -15.56
N GLU A 432 -28.29 -1.67 -15.52
CA GLU A 432 -27.78 -0.99 -16.72
C GLU A 432 -26.82 -1.89 -17.51
N LEU A 433 -25.90 -2.54 -16.80
CA LEU A 433 -24.94 -3.47 -17.41
C LEU A 433 -25.64 -4.67 -18.04
N GLU A 434 -26.68 -5.21 -17.40
CA GLU A 434 -27.41 -6.36 -17.93
C GLU A 434 -28.14 -6.04 -19.23
N ASP A 435 -28.81 -4.90 -19.32
CA ASP A 435 -29.49 -4.48 -20.56
C ASP A 435 -28.49 -4.37 -21.72
N ILE A 436 -27.29 -3.86 -21.45
CA ILE A 436 -26.20 -3.72 -22.42
C ILE A 436 -25.65 -5.09 -22.83
N LEU A 437 -25.42 -6.00 -21.88
CA LEU A 437 -24.96 -7.36 -22.18
C LEU A 437 -25.99 -8.14 -23.01
N LEU A 438 -27.28 -8.01 -22.68
CA LEU A 438 -28.38 -8.61 -23.44
C LEU A 438 -28.50 -8.01 -24.84
N GLN A 439 -28.30 -6.70 -24.98
CA GLN A 439 -28.28 -6.04 -26.29
C GLN A 439 -27.10 -6.53 -27.14
N ARG A 440 -25.88 -6.55 -26.59
CA ARG A 440 -24.68 -7.04 -27.27
C ARG A 440 -24.83 -8.52 -27.68
N GLN A 441 -25.47 -9.34 -26.84
CA GLN A 441 -25.75 -10.72 -27.17
C GLN A 441 -26.75 -10.86 -28.34
N LYS A 442 -27.82 -10.05 -28.38
CA LYS A 442 -28.77 -10.02 -29.51
C LYS A 442 -28.12 -9.53 -30.81
N GLU A 443 -27.26 -8.52 -30.72
CA GLU A 443 -26.47 -8.03 -31.86
C GLU A 443 -25.47 -9.08 -32.36
N TYR A 444 -24.93 -9.91 -31.47
CA TYR A 444 -24.10 -11.06 -31.83
C TYR A 444 -24.91 -12.14 -32.54
N ASP A 445 -26.03 -12.58 -31.95
CA ASP A 445 -26.87 -13.65 -32.50
C ASP A 445 -27.40 -13.31 -33.91
N SER A 446 -27.55 -12.01 -34.21
CA SER A 446 -27.93 -11.52 -35.54
C SER A 446 -26.77 -11.39 -36.54
N ASN A 447 -25.51 -11.33 -36.09
CA ASN A 447 -24.30 -11.19 -36.92
C ASN A 447 -23.54 -12.51 -37.17
N ILE A 448 -24.05 -13.65 -36.68
CA ILE A 448 -23.46 -15.01 -36.84
C ILE A 448 -23.23 -15.38 -38.32
N GLU A 449 -23.89 -14.74 -39.29
CA GLU A 449 -23.64 -14.96 -40.72
C GLU A 449 -22.28 -14.43 -41.24
N SER A 450 -21.50 -13.70 -40.42
CA SER A 450 -20.24 -13.05 -40.83
C SER A 450 -18.95 -13.65 -40.23
N GLY A 451 -19.02 -14.67 -39.37
CA GLY A 451 -17.84 -15.40 -38.87
C GLY A 451 -16.93 -14.63 -37.89
N HIS A 452 -17.41 -13.55 -37.27
CA HIS A 452 -16.72 -12.85 -36.18
C HIS A 452 -17.02 -13.49 -34.83
N ASP A 453 -15.98 -13.87 -34.09
CA ASP A 453 -16.06 -14.46 -32.75
C ASP A 453 -15.98 -13.33 -31.70
N MET A 454 -17.11 -12.95 -31.10
CA MET A 454 -17.21 -11.87 -30.09
C MET A 454 -16.93 -12.36 -28.66
N ASN A 455 -16.40 -13.57 -28.50
CA ASN A 455 -16.20 -14.20 -27.19
C ASN A 455 -14.95 -13.71 -26.43
N SER A 456 -14.24 -12.68 -26.93
CA SER A 456 -12.91 -12.27 -26.42
C SER A 456 -12.91 -11.01 -25.53
N SER A 457 -14.06 -10.37 -25.27
CA SER A 457 -14.10 -9.17 -24.42
C SER A 457 -13.80 -9.53 -22.96
N LEU A 458 -12.70 -8.97 -22.44
CA LEU A 458 -12.29 -9.12 -21.06
C LEU A 458 -12.65 -7.89 -20.23
N TRP A 459 -13.06 -8.14 -19.00
CA TRP A 459 -13.34 -7.13 -17.99
C TRP A 459 -12.37 -7.28 -16.82
N ILE A 460 -12.13 -6.18 -16.12
CA ILE A 460 -11.38 -6.15 -14.87
C ILE A 460 -12.23 -5.51 -13.78
N SER A 461 -12.45 -6.23 -12.69
CA SER A 461 -13.03 -5.65 -11.47
C SER A 461 -11.93 -5.12 -10.57
N LYS A 462 -12.19 -3.95 -9.98
CA LYS A 462 -11.25 -3.21 -9.12
C LYS A 462 -12.01 -2.64 -7.92
N SER A 463 -11.49 -2.83 -6.72
CA SER A 463 -12.01 -2.14 -5.53
C SER A 463 -11.84 -0.62 -5.66
N ARG A 464 -12.62 0.17 -4.92
CA ARG A 464 -12.46 1.64 -4.78
C ARG A 464 -11.01 2.04 -4.50
N SER A 465 -10.41 1.33 -3.56
CA SER A 465 -9.07 1.56 -3.04
C SER A 465 -8.21 0.33 -3.34
N GLY A 466 -6.89 0.50 -3.32
CA GLY A 466 -5.95 -0.58 -3.56
C GLY A 466 -4.72 -0.09 -4.28
N TYR A 467 -3.59 -0.76 -4.04
CA TYR A 467 -2.32 -0.48 -4.69
C TYR A 467 -1.85 -1.70 -5.47
N GLY A 468 -1.30 -1.44 -6.65
CA GLY A 468 -0.95 -2.50 -7.59
C GLY A 468 -2.18 -3.30 -8.02
N SER A 469 -1.96 -4.54 -8.44
CA SER A 469 -3.04 -5.42 -8.91
C SER A 469 -3.75 -6.20 -7.79
N HIS A 470 -3.60 -5.80 -6.52
CA HIS A 470 -4.22 -6.51 -5.39
C HIS A 470 -5.74 -6.32 -5.40
N GLY A 471 -6.48 -7.41 -5.24
CA GLY A 471 -7.94 -7.41 -5.27
C GLY A 471 -8.57 -7.34 -6.67
N ASN A 472 -7.78 -7.18 -7.74
CA ASN A 472 -8.32 -7.16 -9.09
C ASN A 472 -8.69 -8.58 -9.57
N ARG A 473 -9.85 -8.74 -10.21
CA ARG A 473 -10.25 -9.98 -10.87
C ARG A 473 -10.46 -9.73 -12.36
N LEU A 474 -10.05 -10.69 -13.19
CA LEU A 474 -10.39 -10.71 -14.61
C LEU A 474 -11.68 -11.49 -14.77
N LEU A 475 -12.55 -11.03 -15.65
CA LEU A 475 -13.85 -11.63 -15.92
C LEU A 475 -14.08 -11.66 -17.42
N THR A 476 -14.47 -12.81 -17.94
CA THR A 476 -15.05 -12.95 -19.27
C THR A 476 -16.52 -12.50 -19.26
N ASN A 477 -17.09 -12.26 -20.44
CA ASN A 477 -18.54 -12.00 -20.56
C ASN A 477 -19.40 -13.12 -19.95
N ALA A 478 -18.97 -14.39 -20.07
CA ALA A 478 -19.68 -15.52 -19.50
C ALA A 478 -19.67 -15.52 -17.97
N GLU A 479 -18.49 -15.32 -17.35
CA GLU A 479 -18.36 -15.23 -15.90
C GLU A 479 -19.09 -14.01 -15.33
N LEU A 480 -19.06 -12.89 -16.06
CA LEU A 480 -19.80 -11.68 -15.67
C LEU A 480 -21.32 -11.92 -15.70
N SER A 481 -21.81 -12.60 -16.73
CA SER A 481 -23.23 -12.96 -16.85
C SER A 481 -23.66 -13.88 -15.70
N GLU A 482 -22.82 -14.85 -15.34
CA GLU A 482 -23.06 -15.72 -14.18
C GLU A 482 -23.09 -14.91 -12.87
N GLU A 483 -22.14 -13.99 -12.65
CA GLU A 483 -22.09 -13.14 -11.45
C GLU A 483 -23.36 -12.28 -11.31
N ILE A 484 -23.90 -11.75 -12.42
CA ILE A 484 -25.16 -11.00 -12.41
C ILE A 484 -26.35 -11.91 -12.06
N ILE A 485 -26.41 -13.12 -12.62
CA ILE A 485 -27.49 -14.10 -12.35
C ILE A 485 -27.46 -14.56 -10.88
N THR A 486 -26.29 -14.92 -10.35
CA THR A 486 -26.18 -15.37 -8.96
C THR A 486 -26.61 -14.29 -7.97
N ASN A 487 -26.21 -13.04 -8.19
CA ASN A 487 -26.62 -11.92 -7.33
C ASN A 487 -28.14 -11.63 -7.40
N ARG A 488 -28.82 -11.99 -8.49
CA ARG A 488 -30.30 -11.99 -8.53
C ARG A 488 -30.90 -13.07 -7.64
N CYS A 489 -30.34 -14.28 -7.67
CA CYS A 489 -30.83 -15.42 -6.90
C CYS A 489 -30.63 -15.26 -5.40
N ASP A 490 -29.57 -14.58 -4.95
CA ASP A 490 -29.37 -14.28 -3.52
C ASP A 490 -30.40 -13.29 -2.96
N ASN A 491 -31.08 -12.52 -3.82
CA ASN A 491 -32.19 -11.66 -3.45
C ASN A 491 -33.57 -12.36 -3.52
N CYS A 492 -33.62 -13.64 -3.93
CA CYS A 492 -34.83 -14.45 -3.84
C CYS A 492 -34.71 -15.43 -2.66
N ASP A 493 -35.68 -15.37 -1.75
CA ASP A 493 -35.79 -16.18 -0.53
C ASP A 493 -35.98 -17.68 -0.82
N ASP A 494 -34.99 -18.37 -1.40
CA ASP A 494 -35.06 -19.83 -1.56
C ASP A 494 -33.82 -20.53 -0.97
N GLN A 495 -34.05 -21.22 0.15
CA GLN A 495 -33.04 -21.96 0.89
C GLN A 495 -32.70 -23.27 0.16
N GLY A 496 -31.84 -23.20 -0.86
CA GLY A 496 -31.41 -24.35 -1.64
C GLY A 496 -29.90 -24.42 -1.87
N MET A 497 -29.21 -25.20 -1.05
CA MET A 497 -27.93 -25.87 -1.33
C MET A 497 -26.76 -24.96 -1.80
N LYS A 498 -26.10 -24.31 -0.83
CA LYS A 498 -24.84 -23.57 -1.00
C LYS A 498 -23.72 -24.49 -1.46
N THR A 499 -23.32 -24.36 -2.72
CA THR A 499 -21.98 -24.75 -3.18
C THR A 499 -21.06 -23.53 -3.06
N SER A 500 -19.81 -23.80 -2.69
CA SER A 500 -18.78 -22.90 -2.16
C SER A 500 -18.40 -21.68 -3.03
N ILE A 501 -19.25 -20.65 -3.08
CA ILE A 501 -18.85 -19.28 -3.38
C ILE A 501 -19.36 -18.43 -2.21
N ASN A 502 -18.47 -17.60 -1.65
CA ASN A 502 -18.60 -16.92 -0.36
C ASN A 502 -19.90 -16.11 -0.22
N ALA A 503 -20.93 -16.74 0.35
CA ALA A 503 -22.16 -16.10 0.79
C ALA A 503 -21.92 -15.29 2.08
N THR A 504 -21.43 -14.06 1.92
CA THR A 504 -21.55 -12.94 2.87
C THR A 504 -22.33 -11.80 2.21
N THR A 505 -23.53 -12.10 1.72
CA THR A 505 -24.46 -11.12 1.17
C THR A 505 -25.21 -10.42 2.31
N ASN A 506 -24.73 -9.22 2.65
CA ASN A 506 -25.48 -8.10 3.23
C ASN A 506 -24.65 -6.80 3.36
N ASN A 507 -23.43 -6.74 2.82
CA ASN A 507 -22.60 -5.51 2.77
C ASN A 507 -21.45 -5.67 1.73
N THR A 508 -21.77 -5.93 0.46
CA THR A 508 -20.73 -5.93 -0.59
C THR A 508 -20.29 -4.50 -0.84
N GLU A 509 -19.02 -4.20 -0.59
CA GLU A 509 -18.46 -2.88 -0.89
C GLU A 509 -18.54 -2.62 -2.40
N PRO A 510 -18.94 -1.41 -2.82
CA PRO A 510 -18.96 -1.07 -4.24
C PRO A 510 -17.58 -1.23 -4.88
N TYR A 511 -17.56 -1.73 -6.11
CA TYR A 511 -16.36 -1.92 -6.92
C TYR A 511 -16.59 -1.41 -8.35
N LEU A 512 -15.50 -1.07 -9.03
CA LEU A 512 -15.51 -0.66 -10.43
C LEU A 512 -15.25 -1.89 -11.31
N LEU A 513 -16.21 -2.22 -12.17
CA LEU A 513 -16.01 -3.11 -13.31
C LEU A 513 -15.61 -2.26 -14.52
N GLN A 514 -14.51 -2.60 -15.19
CA GLN A 514 -14.03 -1.81 -16.32
C GLN A 514 -13.65 -2.72 -17.49
N HIS A 515 -14.02 -2.30 -18.71
CA HIS A 515 -13.65 -2.99 -19.94
C HIS A 515 -12.14 -2.92 -20.14
N MET A 516 -11.53 -4.05 -20.51
CA MET A 516 -10.12 -4.08 -20.87
C MET A 516 -9.93 -3.58 -22.29
N ILE A 517 -9.00 -2.64 -22.49
CA ILE A 517 -8.65 -2.15 -23.82
C ILE A 517 -8.12 -3.31 -24.67
N ASP A 518 -8.62 -3.41 -25.91
CA ASP A 518 -8.24 -4.40 -26.93
C ASP A 518 -8.49 -3.78 -28.33
N PRO A 519 -7.59 -3.95 -29.32
CA PRO A 519 -6.27 -4.57 -29.23
C PRO A 519 -5.25 -3.70 -28.47
N LEU A 520 -4.43 -4.33 -27.63
CA LEU A 520 -3.34 -3.69 -26.88
C LEU A 520 -2.08 -3.62 -27.72
N LEU A 521 -1.36 -2.50 -27.64
CA LEU A 521 0.02 -2.44 -28.11
C LEU A 521 0.87 -3.38 -27.25
N LEU A 522 1.56 -4.33 -27.88
CA LEU A 522 2.44 -5.28 -27.21
C LEU A 522 3.91 -4.95 -27.45
N LEU A 523 4.76 -5.14 -26.44
CA LEU A 523 6.21 -5.08 -26.58
C LEU A 523 6.76 -6.51 -26.51
N LYS A 524 7.30 -7.01 -27.63
CA LYS A 524 7.85 -8.38 -27.74
C LYS A 524 6.84 -9.45 -27.28
N GLY A 525 5.56 -9.27 -27.61
CA GLY A 525 4.48 -10.18 -27.22
C GLY A 525 3.95 -9.98 -25.78
N TYR A 526 4.52 -9.06 -24.98
CA TYR A 526 4.07 -8.78 -23.63
C TYR A 526 3.13 -7.57 -23.59
N LYS A 527 2.08 -7.67 -22.77
CA LYS A 527 1.34 -6.50 -22.30
C LYS A 527 2.27 -5.61 -21.47
N PHE A 528 2.11 -4.29 -21.61
CA PHE A 528 2.77 -3.35 -20.72
C PHE A 528 1.81 -2.26 -20.23
N SER A 529 2.25 -1.57 -19.17
CA SER A 529 1.63 -0.32 -18.71
C SER A 529 2.71 0.72 -18.46
N LEU A 530 2.36 1.99 -18.61
CA LEU A 530 3.24 3.12 -18.34
C LEU A 530 2.92 3.71 -16.96
N ARG A 531 3.96 4.02 -16.18
CA ARG A 531 3.89 4.89 -15.01
C ARG A 531 4.50 6.23 -15.37
N ILE A 532 3.65 7.25 -15.44
CA ILE A 532 4.05 8.62 -15.73
C ILE A 532 3.97 9.44 -14.44
N TYR A 533 5.02 10.21 -14.15
CA TYR A 533 5.08 11.04 -12.95
C TYR A 533 4.62 12.46 -13.24
N VAL A 534 3.71 12.95 -12.39
CA VAL A 534 3.18 14.32 -12.48
C VAL A 534 3.48 15.05 -11.18
N ILE A 535 4.09 16.24 -11.28
CA ILE A 535 4.50 17.07 -10.17
C ILE A 535 3.51 18.23 -10.05
N TYR A 536 2.84 18.29 -8.92
CA TYR A 536 1.80 19.26 -8.58
C TYR A 536 2.28 20.18 -7.46
N PHE A 537 2.20 21.50 -7.69
CA PHE A 537 2.40 22.50 -6.64
C PHE A 537 1.10 23.21 -6.29
N SER A 538 0.38 23.67 -7.32
CA SER A 538 -0.85 24.45 -7.23
C SER A 538 -1.74 24.19 -8.42
N THR A 539 -2.98 24.66 -8.37
CA THR A 539 -3.98 24.49 -9.44
C THR A 539 -3.45 24.83 -10.84
N ASN A 540 -2.66 25.90 -10.93
CA ASN A 540 -2.14 26.44 -12.19
C ASN A 540 -0.68 26.06 -12.45
N GLU A 541 -0.11 25.20 -11.62
CA GLU A 541 1.29 24.80 -11.71
C GLU A 541 1.46 23.31 -11.52
N VAL A 542 1.46 22.67 -12.69
CA VAL A 542 1.61 21.24 -12.85
C VAL A 542 2.69 20.99 -13.90
N TYR A 543 3.54 20.02 -13.60
CA TYR A 543 4.56 19.52 -14.52
C TYR A 543 4.39 18.03 -14.72
N ILE A 544 4.76 17.54 -15.90
CA ILE A 544 4.89 16.13 -16.22
C ILE A 544 6.38 15.83 -16.40
N SER A 545 6.83 14.68 -15.90
CA SER A 545 8.21 14.22 -16.06
C SER A 545 8.35 13.41 -17.35
N SER A 546 9.35 13.72 -18.17
CA SER A 546 9.76 12.88 -19.30
C SER A 546 10.41 11.56 -18.89
N GLU A 547 10.70 11.41 -17.60
CA GLU A 547 11.07 10.12 -16.98
C GLU A 547 9.82 9.38 -16.49
N GLY A 548 9.80 8.07 -16.69
CA GLY A 548 8.71 7.19 -16.28
C GLY A 548 9.13 5.72 -16.37
N LEU A 549 8.22 4.81 -15.99
CA LEU A 549 8.49 3.36 -16.03
C LEU A 549 7.57 2.68 -17.05
N VAL A 550 8.15 1.84 -17.90
CA VAL A 550 7.44 0.84 -18.70
C VAL A 550 7.46 -0.46 -17.92
N LYS A 551 6.29 -0.99 -17.56
CA LYS A 551 6.16 -2.20 -16.75
C LYS A 551 5.54 -3.30 -17.58
N LEU A 552 6.31 -4.36 -17.81
CA LEU A 552 5.87 -5.52 -18.58
C LEU A 552 5.12 -6.50 -17.67
N ALA A 553 4.13 -7.18 -18.24
CA ALA A 553 3.53 -8.36 -17.64
C ALA A 553 4.58 -9.46 -17.48
N SER A 554 4.34 -10.39 -16.57
CA SER A 554 5.27 -11.48 -16.31
C SER A 554 5.30 -12.52 -17.43
N LEU A 555 4.15 -12.78 -18.05
CA LEU A 555 3.99 -13.74 -19.14
C LEU A 555 3.53 -13.01 -20.41
N PRO A 556 3.97 -13.47 -21.60
CA PRO A 556 3.55 -12.86 -22.86
C PRO A 556 2.10 -13.22 -23.18
N LEU A 557 1.38 -12.31 -23.85
CA LEU A 557 0.04 -12.57 -24.39
C LEU A 557 0.09 -13.42 -25.66
N LEU A 558 1.18 -13.33 -26.42
CA LEU A 558 1.43 -14.14 -27.62
C LEU A 558 2.54 -15.15 -27.33
N LEU A 559 2.24 -16.45 -27.42
CA LEU A 559 3.23 -17.52 -27.30
C LEU A 559 4.09 -17.54 -28.56
N GLN A 560 5.41 -17.39 -28.41
CA GLN A 560 6.34 -17.67 -29.50
C GLN A 560 6.35 -19.19 -29.72
N ASN A 561 6.01 -19.66 -30.92
CA ASN A 561 6.17 -21.06 -31.27
C ASN A 561 7.67 -21.33 -31.48
N GLU A 562 8.32 -22.05 -30.57
CA GLU A 562 9.76 -22.38 -30.64
C GLU A 562 10.15 -23.28 -31.84
N ASN A 563 9.18 -23.66 -32.69
CA ASN A 563 9.40 -24.45 -33.89
C ASN A 563 8.65 -23.80 -35.05
N ASN A 564 9.31 -22.93 -35.82
CA ASN A 564 9.25 -22.85 -37.28
C ASN A 564 10.00 -21.60 -37.79
N GLU A 565 10.41 -21.68 -39.05
CA GLU A 565 11.40 -20.84 -39.73
C GLU A 565 11.04 -19.34 -39.76
N GLU A 566 12.08 -18.48 -39.67
CA GLU A 566 12.04 -17.01 -39.54
C GLU A 566 11.17 -16.29 -40.60
N GLU A 567 10.81 -16.93 -41.71
CA GLU A 567 9.99 -16.34 -42.78
C GLU A 567 8.46 -16.45 -42.55
N GLU A 568 7.97 -17.42 -41.75
CA GLU A 568 6.53 -17.49 -41.38
C GLU A 568 6.19 -16.59 -40.18
N GLU A 569 7.17 -16.21 -39.36
CA GLU A 569 6.94 -15.35 -38.20
C GLU A 569 6.42 -13.98 -38.62
N GLU A 570 7.04 -13.29 -39.58
CA GLU A 570 6.68 -11.92 -39.96
C GLU A 570 5.26 -11.84 -40.57
N GLU A 571 4.84 -12.87 -41.32
CA GLU A 571 3.49 -12.98 -41.86
C GLU A 571 2.48 -13.42 -40.78
N ALA A 572 2.88 -14.24 -39.81
CA ALA A 572 2.08 -14.54 -38.62
C ALA A 572 1.86 -13.29 -37.74
N TRP A 573 2.88 -12.47 -37.50
CA TRP A 573 2.77 -11.19 -36.78
C TRP A 573 1.77 -10.23 -37.46
N ARG A 574 1.71 -10.21 -38.81
CA ARG A 574 0.77 -9.38 -39.58
C ARG A 574 -0.62 -9.99 -39.70
N THR A 575 -0.75 -11.32 -39.71
CA THR A 575 -2.03 -12.02 -39.92
C THR A 575 -2.75 -12.35 -38.60
N LEU A 576 -2.03 -12.48 -37.47
CA LEU A 576 -2.61 -12.65 -36.13
C LEU A 576 -3.07 -11.35 -35.45
N GLY A 577 -2.81 -10.18 -36.05
CA GLY A 577 -3.28 -8.87 -35.55
C GLY A 577 -4.80 -8.74 -35.40
N SER A 578 -5.58 -9.78 -35.74
CA SER A 578 -7.04 -9.80 -35.63
C SER A 578 -7.64 -10.95 -34.81
N ARG A 579 -6.88 -11.86 -34.19
CA ARG A 579 -7.49 -12.97 -33.40
C ARG A 579 -6.66 -13.38 -32.19
N HIS A 580 -6.81 -12.65 -31.09
CA HIS A 580 -6.38 -13.10 -29.76
C HIS A 580 -7.40 -14.14 -29.22
N THR A 581 -7.25 -15.41 -29.57
CA THR A 581 -7.92 -16.48 -28.82
C THR A 581 -7.25 -16.62 -27.45
N ILE A 582 -7.80 -15.91 -26.46
CA ILE A 582 -7.40 -15.98 -25.04
C ILE A 582 -7.72 -17.39 -24.54
N SER A 583 -6.74 -18.31 -24.56
CA SER A 583 -6.94 -19.68 -24.12
C SER A 583 -6.72 -19.88 -22.61
N SER A 584 -6.29 -18.84 -21.89
CA SER A 584 -5.92 -18.92 -20.48
C SER A 584 -6.14 -17.57 -19.79
N LEU A 585 -7.05 -17.50 -18.82
CA LEU A 585 -7.32 -16.32 -17.98
C LEU A 585 -6.24 -16.15 -16.89
N ASP A 586 -4.97 -16.30 -17.26
CA ASP A 586 -3.86 -16.16 -16.31
C ASP A 586 -3.60 -14.68 -16.03
N ALA A 587 -3.86 -14.27 -14.79
CA ALA A 587 -3.63 -12.90 -14.34
C ALA A 587 -2.19 -12.42 -14.59
N SER A 588 -1.20 -13.31 -14.62
CA SER A 588 0.21 -12.97 -14.87
C SER A 588 0.50 -12.51 -16.29
N MET A 589 -0.39 -12.78 -17.26
CA MET A 589 -0.35 -12.25 -18.62
C MET A 589 -0.93 -10.82 -18.72
N HIS A 590 -1.80 -10.45 -17.77
CA HIS A 590 -2.56 -9.20 -17.84
C HIS A 590 -2.19 -8.17 -16.76
N MET A 591 -1.55 -8.57 -15.67
CA MET A 591 -1.23 -7.70 -14.54
C MET A 591 0.23 -7.22 -14.58
N THR A 592 0.41 -5.92 -14.78
CA THR A 592 1.72 -5.25 -14.92
C THR A 592 2.21 -4.57 -13.65
N ASN A 593 1.41 -4.64 -12.57
CA ASN A 593 1.63 -3.92 -11.31
C ASN A 593 1.51 -4.82 -10.06
N SER A 594 1.49 -6.14 -10.25
CA SER A 594 1.13 -7.08 -9.19
C SER A 594 2.21 -7.22 -8.11
N GLY A 595 3.48 -6.93 -8.42
CA GLY A 595 4.59 -7.20 -7.50
C GLY A 595 4.68 -8.68 -7.10
N ARG A 596 3.95 -9.55 -7.82
CA ARG A 596 3.76 -10.96 -7.49
C ARG A 596 4.96 -11.81 -7.90
N GLU A 597 5.81 -11.32 -8.79
CA GLU A 597 6.81 -12.18 -9.41
C GLU A 597 8.16 -11.50 -9.55
N THR A 598 9.20 -12.25 -9.23
CA THR A 598 10.60 -11.86 -9.42
C THR A 598 10.99 -11.73 -10.90
N SER A 599 10.11 -12.15 -11.81
CA SER A 599 10.26 -12.15 -13.27
C SER A 599 9.75 -10.86 -13.94
N MET A 600 9.00 -9.99 -13.24
CA MET A 600 8.46 -8.77 -13.84
C MET A 600 9.59 -7.82 -14.27
N GLN A 601 9.55 -7.38 -15.53
CA GLN A 601 10.55 -6.49 -16.12
C GLN A 601 10.07 -5.03 -16.10
N GLN A 602 10.99 -4.12 -15.79
CA GLN A 602 10.77 -2.68 -15.79
C GLN A 602 11.85 -1.97 -16.59
N HIS A 603 11.44 -1.04 -17.44
CA HIS A 603 12.33 -0.23 -18.29
C HIS A 603 11.97 1.27 -18.15
N ASP A 604 12.83 2.15 -18.65
CA ASP A 604 12.51 3.57 -18.81
C ASP A 604 11.58 3.80 -20.01
N LEU A 605 11.14 5.06 -20.19
CA LEU A 605 10.38 5.45 -21.38
C LEU A 605 11.24 5.45 -22.66
N ASN A 606 12.55 5.63 -22.57
CA ASN A 606 13.42 5.60 -23.75
C ASN A 606 13.44 4.22 -24.42
N TYR A 607 13.31 3.15 -23.65
CA TYR A 607 13.07 1.80 -24.17
C TYR A 607 11.83 1.76 -25.07
N LEU A 608 10.68 2.29 -24.60
CA LEU A 608 9.46 2.36 -25.42
C LEU A 608 9.67 3.18 -26.69
N TRP A 609 10.33 4.34 -26.58
CA TRP A 609 10.57 5.21 -27.74
C TRP A 609 11.45 4.54 -28.80
N THR A 610 12.44 3.76 -28.37
CA THR A 610 13.30 2.98 -29.26
C THR A 610 12.49 1.90 -29.98
N GLU A 611 11.70 1.12 -29.23
CA GLU A 611 10.87 0.04 -29.79
C GLU A 611 9.79 0.58 -30.76
N LEU A 612 9.24 1.76 -30.50
CA LEU A 612 8.30 2.42 -31.43
C LEU A 612 8.99 2.98 -32.67
N ALA A 613 10.21 3.54 -32.53
CA ALA A 613 10.96 4.07 -33.67
C ALA A 613 11.30 3.00 -34.69
N GLU A 614 11.62 1.78 -34.25
CA GLU A 614 11.88 0.62 -35.11
C GLU A 614 10.64 0.16 -35.90
N ARG A 615 9.43 0.46 -35.42
CA ARG A 615 8.15 0.09 -36.07
C ARG A 615 7.68 1.10 -37.14
N ASN A 616 8.18 2.34 -37.14
CA ASN A 616 7.65 3.47 -37.92
C ASN A 616 7.94 3.43 -39.45
N ASN A 617 7.90 2.25 -40.07
CA ASN A 617 8.04 2.08 -41.53
C ASN A 617 6.71 2.20 -42.32
N ILE A 618 5.61 2.64 -41.68
CA ILE A 618 4.27 2.80 -42.28
C ILE A 618 3.68 4.13 -41.75
N ASP A 619 2.79 4.80 -42.51
CA ASP A 619 2.14 6.11 -42.26
C ASP A 619 1.31 6.23 -40.94
N CYS A 620 1.74 5.61 -39.83
CA CYS A 620 1.07 5.64 -38.53
C CYS A 620 1.58 6.78 -37.63
N ARG A 621 0.78 7.13 -36.59
CA ARG A 621 1.11 8.16 -35.60
C ARG A 621 2.49 7.93 -34.98
N SER A 622 3.18 9.01 -34.62
CA SER A 622 4.54 8.94 -34.07
C SER A 622 4.55 8.78 -32.53
N SER A 623 5.71 8.39 -31.99
CA SER A 623 5.96 8.41 -30.53
C SER A 623 5.78 9.82 -29.92
N SER A 624 6.01 10.87 -30.70
CA SER A 624 5.78 12.25 -30.28
C SER A 624 4.30 12.57 -30.12
N ASP A 625 3.45 12.04 -31.01
CA ASP A 625 1.99 12.22 -30.91
C ASP A 625 1.43 11.51 -29.68
N LEU A 626 1.91 10.29 -29.38
CA LEU A 626 1.55 9.57 -28.15
C LEU A 626 1.96 10.36 -26.90
N TRP A 627 3.16 10.96 -26.87
CA TRP A 627 3.59 11.79 -25.73
C TRP A 627 2.71 13.03 -25.54
N VAL A 628 2.34 13.70 -26.63
CA VAL A 628 1.43 14.86 -26.60
C VAL A 628 0.06 14.45 -26.04
N ASP A 629 -0.48 13.31 -26.45
CA ASP A 629 -1.73 12.79 -25.91
C ASP A 629 -1.62 12.47 -24.42
N ILE A 630 -0.54 11.82 -23.97
CA ILE A 630 -0.29 11.57 -22.55
C ILE A 630 -0.29 12.88 -21.75
N CYS A 631 0.36 13.92 -22.27
CA CYS A 631 0.36 15.25 -21.65
C CYS A 631 -1.04 15.84 -21.54
N ASN A 632 -1.84 15.75 -22.61
CA ASN A 632 -3.22 16.25 -22.64
C ASN A 632 -4.11 15.50 -21.65
N VAL A 633 -4.05 14.16 -21.63
CA VAL A 633 -4.80 13.34 -20.68
C VAL A 633 -4.41 13.68 -19.25
N ALA A 634 -3.11 13.77 -18.94
CA ALA A 634 -2.64 14.14 -17.60
C ALA A 634 -3.15 15.51 -17.15
N ALA A 635 -3.19 16.50 -18.05
CA ALA A 635 -3.74 17.82 -17.77
C ALA A 635 -5.24 17.74 -17.49
N ASP A 636 -6.01 17.08 -18.37
CA ASP A 636 -7.48 16.95 -18.25
C ASP A 636 -7.88 16.19 -16.97
N THR A 637 -7.20 15.09 -16.65
CA THR A 637 -7.42 14.31 -15.42
C THR A 637 -7.21 15.14 -14.16
N LEU A 638 -6.23 16.05 -14.16
CA LEU A 638 -6.03 16.92 -13.01
C LEU A 638 -7.14 17.97 -12.90
N LEU A 639 -7.64 18.49 -14.01
CA LEU A 639 -8.67 19.53 -14.00
C LEU A 639 -9.99 19.04 -13.37
N VAL A 640 -10.37 17.78 -13.58
CA VAL A 640 -11.65 17.24 -13.05
C VAL A 640 -11.71 17.13 -11.51
N ARG A 641 -10.58 17.28 -10.79
CA ARG A 641 -10.56 17.15 -9.33
C ARG A 641 -11.31 18.26 -8.59
N PHE A 642 -11.52 19.42 -9.21
CA PHE A 642 -12.09 20.58 -8.54
C PHE A 642 -13.63 20.49 -8.49
N PRO A 643 -14.23 20.52 -7.29
CA PRO A 643 -15.69 20.53 -7.13
C PRO A 643 -16.35 21.83 -7.61
N GLU A 644 -15.58 22.91 -7.82
CA GLU A 644 -16.05 24.23 -8.31
C GLU A 644 -16.70 24.18 -9.70
N PHE A 645 -16.59 23.05 -10.39
CA PHE A 645 -17.22 22.79 -11.67
C PHE A 645 -18.55 22.04 -11.56
N GLN A 646 -18.99 21.62 -10.36
CA GLN A 646 -20.27 20.92 -10.15
C GLN A 646 -21.34 21.77 -9.45
N ASP A 647 -20.98 22.79 -8.66
CA ASP A 647 -21.94 23.64 -7.92
C ASP A 647 -21.55 25.13 -7.96
N GLN A 648 -21.81 25.82 -9.07
CA GLN A 648 -21.52 27.26 -9.16
C GLN A 648 -22.58 28.19 -8.53
N GLU A 649 -23.71 27.69 -8.01
CA GLU A 649 -24.80 28.60 -7.64
C GLU A 649 -25.26 28.65 -6.18
N LEU A 650 -24.77 27.82 -5.23
CA LEU A 650 -25.44 27.78 -3.91
C LEU A 650 -24.62 28.02 -2.63
N GLU A 651 -23.28 27.92 -2.57
CA GLU A 651 -22.62 27.95 -1.24
C GLU A 651 -21.29 28.71 -1.08
N ASN A 652 -20.98 29.73 -1.90
CA ASN A 652 -19.78 30.58 -1.77
C ASN A 652 -19.61 31.34 -0.41
N ASN A 653 -20.46 31.09 0.60
CA ASN A 653 -20.47 31.79 1.88
C ASN A 653 -20.22 30.93 3.13
N SER A 654 -20.03 29.60 3.02
CA SER A 654 -19.77 28.80 4.22
C SER A 654 -18.37 29.07 4.79
N LEU A 655 -18.27 29.17 6.12
CA LEU A 655 -17.01 29.35 6.83
C LEU A 655 -16.00 28.22 6.51
N GLU A 656 -16.51 27.02 6.25
CA GLU A 656 -15.72 25.84 5.95
C GLU A 656 -15.03 25.90 4.58
N GLN A 657 -15.72 26.39 3.54
CA GLN A 657 -15.09 26.61 2.23
C GLN A 657 -13.99 27.67 2.30
N LYS A 658 -14.21 28.78 3.03
CA LYS A 658 -13.17 29.80 3.25
C LYS A 658 -11.94 29.23 3.96
N LYS A 659 -12.13 28.34 4.95
CA LYS A 659 -11.04 27.64 5.62
C LYS A 659 -10.29 26.68 4.69
N LYS A 660 -11.00 25.94 3.83
CA LYS A 660 -10.39 25.05 2.83
C LYS A 660 -9.57 25.82 1.79
N GLN A 661 -10.09 26.95 1.30
CA GLN A 661 -9.34 27.82 0.39
C GLN A 661 -8.10 28.40 1.07
N LEU A 662 -8.23 28.87 2.31
CA LEU A 662 -7.09 29.38 3.08
C LEU A 662 -6.00 28.31 3.30
N TRP A 663 -6.40 27.06 3.56
CA TRP A 663 -5.47 25.93 3.60
C TRP A 663 -4.73 25.77 2.28
N LYS A 664 -5.46 25.73 1.17
CA LYS A 664 -4.91 25.56 -0.18
C LYS A 664 -3.88 26.64 -0.48
N ASP A 665 -4.25 27.92 -0.29
CA ASP A 665 -3.36 29.06 -0.52
C ASP A 665 -2.09 28.95 0.32
N ARG A 666 -2.22 28.68 1.62
CA ARG A 666 -1.07 28.58 2.53
C ARG A 666 -0.21 27.35 2.27
N ARG A 667 -0.78 26.24 1.81
CA ARG A 667 -0.03 25.06 1.37
C ARG A 667 0.78 25.40 0.11
N GLU A 668 0.17 26.07 -0.86
CA GLU A 668 0.82 26.49 -2.10
C GLU A 668 2.01 27.44 -1.82
N GLU A 669 1.86 28.33 -0.83
CA GLU A 669 2.94 29.21 -0.34
C GLU A 669 4.15 28.44 0.24
N LEU A 670 3.95 27.26 0.82
CA LEU A 670 5.04 26.44 1.34
C LEU A 670 5.86 25.78 0.23
N GLY A 671 5.39 25.82 -1.02
CA GLY A 671 6.13 25.31 -2.18
C GLY A 671 6.45 23.82 -2.12
N ILE A 672 5.74 23.03 -1.30
CA ILE A 672 6.01 21.60 -1.14
C ILE A 672 5.50 20.84 -2.39
N PRO A 673 6.37 20.14 -3.13
CA PRO A 673 5.95 19.39 -4.31
C PRO A 673 5.10 18.17 -3.91
N LYS A 674 4.06 17.89 -4.69
CA LYS A 674 3.31 16.64 -4.65
C LYS A 674 3.59 15.85 -5.93
N ILE A 675 4.01 14.60 -5.80
CA ILE A 675 4.30 13.71 -6.92
C ILE A 675 3.18 12.67 -7.01
N LEU A 676 2.53 12.61 -8.17
CA LEU A 676 1.49 11.66 -8.55
C LEU A 676 2.06 10.65 -9.54
N GLY A 677 1.50 9.45 -9.58
CA GLY A 677 1.79 8.45 -10.61
C GLY A 677 0.55 8.14 -11.41
N LEU A 678 0.53 8.46 -12.70
CA LEU A 678 -0.57 8.12 -13.60
C LEU A 678 -0.21 6.84 -14.35
N ASP A 679 -1.16 5.91 -14.42
CA ASP A 679 -0.96 4.62 -15.08
C ASP A 679 -1.72 4.59 -16.41
N PHE A 680 -1.03 4.24 -17.48
CA PHE A 680 -1.59 4.16 -18.83
C PHE A 680 -1.39 2.79 -19.45
N VAL A 681 -2.31 2.40 -20.32
CA VAL A 681 -2.08 1.38 -21.36
C VAL A 681 -2.21 2.06 -22.73
N VAL A 682 -1.67 1.44 -23.78
CA VAL A 682 -1.67 2.00 -25.12
C VAL A 682 -2.36 1.00 -26.06
N ASP A 683 -3.27 1.48 -26.92
CA ASP A 683 -3.86 0.64 -27.95
C ASP A 683 -2.93 0.48 -29.17
N ASP A 684 -3.08 -0.63 -29.88
CA ASP A 684 -2.27 -0.92 -31.07
C ASP A 684 -2.80 -0.18 -32.31
N THR A 685 -4.10 0.13 -32.33
CA THR A 685 -4.77 0.68 -33.51
C THR A 685 -4.35 2.12 -33.82
N ASN A 686 -4.26 2.98 -32.80
CA ASN A 686 -4.02 4.41 -32.99
C ASN A 686 -2.94 4.98 -32.06
N LEU A 687 -2.14 4.11 -31.42
CA LEU A 687 -1.18 4.49 -30.37
C LEU A 687 -1.82 5.43 -29.34
N LYS A 688 -3.06 5.13 -28.95
CA LYS A 688 -3.83 6.00 -28.08
C LYS A 688 -3.55 5.64 -26.62
N PRO A 689 -3.22 6.63 -25.76
CA PRO A 689 -3.05 6.38 -24.34
C PRO A 689 -4.40 6.33 -23.63
N TRP A 690 -4.66 5.24 -22.92
CA TRP A 690 -5.81 5.04 -22.06
C TRP A 690 -5.39 5.13 -20.61
N LEU A 691 -5.95 6.07 -19.85
CA LEU A 691 -5.73 6.19 -18.41
C LEU A 691 -6.38 5.01 -17.69
N VAL A 692 -5.65 4.41 -16.76
CA VAL A 692 -6.09 3.23 -16.00
C VAL A 692 -6.36 3.56 -14.54
N GLU A 693 -5.51 4.38 -13.93
CA GLU A 693 -5.65 4.87 -12.56
C GLU A 693 -4.73 6.08 -12.32
N VAL A 694 -5.03 6.84 -11.26
CA VAL A 694 -4.13 7.84 -10.70
C VAL A 694 -3.72 7.37 -9.30
N ASN A 695 -2.43 7.30 -9.05
CA ASN A 695 -1.87 7.00 -7.74
C ASN A 695 -1.49 8.31 -7.04
N ARG A 696 -2.22 8.67 -5.98
CA ARG A 696 -1.91 9.84 -5.12
C ARG A 696 -0.62 9.67 -4.34
N PHE A 697 -0.21 8.43 -4.08
CA PHE A 697 1.02 8.08 -3.39
C PHE A 697 1.78 7.01 -4.19
N PRO A 698 2.42 7.36 -5.33
CA PRO A 698 3.19 6.39 -6.10
C PRO A 698 4.34 5.85 -5.26
N GLY A 699 4.71 4.59 -5.47
CA GLY A 699 5.91 4.02 -4.86
C GLY A 699 7.16 4.70 -5.40
N LEU A 700 7.79 5.55 -4.58
CA LEU A 700 9.01 6.31 -4.91
C LEU A 700 10.28 5.70 -4.32
N GLU A 701 10.16 4.62 -3.54
CA GLU A 701 11.32 3.85 -3.08
C GLU A 701 11.90 3.04 -4.25
N PRO A 702 13.20 3.18 -4.58
CA PRO A 702 13.84 2.39 -5.63
C PRO A 702 13.88 0.90 -5.30
N ARG A 703 13.60 0.07 -6.31
CA ARG A 703 13.65 -1.40 -6.23
C ARG A 703 14.94 -1.97 -6.80
N ASP A 704 15.45 -1.36 -7.86
CA ASP A 704 16.67 -1.74 -8.57
C ASP A 704 17.41 -0.49 -9.08
N GLU A 705 18.53 -0.70 -9.78
CA GLU A 705 19.38 0.38 -10.28
C GLU A 705 18.66 1.25 -11.33
N MET A 706 17.86 0.65 -12.21
CA MET A 706 17.15 1.38 -13.27
C MET A 706 16.06 2.26 -12.68
N ASP A 707 15.23 1.65 -11.83
CA ASP A 707 14.19 2.32 -11.06
C ASP A 707 14.77 3.43 -10.16
N SER A 708 15.99 3.23 -9.63
CA SER A 708 16.68 4.26 -8.83
C SER A 708 17.02 5.51 -9.64
N LYS A 709 17.54 5.38 -10.86
CA LYS A 709 17.89 6.53 -11.71
C LYS A 709 16.66 7.38 -12.01
N ILE A 710 15.57 6.73 -12.43
CA ILE A 710 14.30 7.37 -12.75
C ILE A 710 13.74 8.09 -11.51
N LYS A 711 13.67 7.42 -10.36
CA LYS A 711 13.08 8.00 -9.15
C LYS A 711 13.94 9.10 -8.53
N TYR A 712 15.27 8.94 -8.54
CA TYR A 712 16.19 10.01 -8.11
C TYR A 712 16.01 11.25 -8.96
N ARG A 713 15.89 11.09 -10.29
CA ARG A 713 15.67 12.20 -11.22
C ARG A 713 14.31 12.88 -10.98
N VAL A 714 13.21 12.11 -10.94
CA VAL A 714 11.85 12.64 -10.72
C VAL A 714 11.75 13.43 -9.42
N VAL A 715 12.26 12.87 -8.31
CA VAL A 715 12.21 13.54 -7.00
C VAL A 715 13.16 14.72 -6.98
N GLY A 716 14.36 14.59 -7.55
CA GLY A 716 15.33 15.67 -7.64
C GLY A 716 14.79 16.87 -8.39
N ASP A 717 14.28 16.65 -9.59
CA ASP A 717 13.68 17.70 -10.39
C ASP A 717 12.48 18.36 -9.70
N ALA A 718 11.63 17.58 -9.00
CA ALA A 718 10.52 18.14 -8.24
C ALA A 718 10.98 19.08 -7.12
N TRP A 719 12.03 18.72 -6.37
CA TRP A 719 12.56 19.56 -5.29
C TRP A 719 13.43 20.72 -5.78
N MET A 720 14.15 20.55 -6.89
CA MET A 720 14.80 21.67 -7.58
C MET A 720 13.77 22.68 -8.08
N LYS A 721 12.64 22.22 -8.61
CA LYS A 721 11.54 23.10 -8.99
C LYS A 721 10.91 23.82 -7.80
N ALA A 722 10.74 23.10 -6.69
CA ALA A 722 10.28 23.69 -5.42
C ALA A 722 11.20 24.82 -4.94
N LEU A 723 12.51 24.65 -5.14
CA LEU A 723 13.52 25.60 -4.74
C LEU A 723 13.49 26.87 -5.59
N GLU A 724 13.34 26.73 -6.91
CA GLU A 724 13.12 27.85 -7.83
C GLU A 724 11.90 28.67 -7.43
N ARG A 725 10.77 28.00 -7.10
CA ARG A 725 9.52 28.66 -6.69
C ARG A 725 9.69 29.52 -5.44
N LEU A 726 10.36 28.96 -4.43
CA LEU A 726 10.64 29.68 -3.20
C LEU A 726 11.84 30.61 -3.34
N THR A 727 12.51 30.68 -4.50
CA THR A 727 13.64 31.57 -4.79
C THR A 727 14.70 31.53 -3.67
N LEU A 728 14.82 30.39 -2.99
CA LEU A 728 15.68 30.25 -1.82
C LEU A 728 17.16 30.34 -2.25
N MET A 729 18.01 30.72 -1.30
CA MET A 729 19.40 31.09 -1.56
C MET A 729 20.24 29.99 -2.24
N GLU A 730 21.34 30.39 -2.87
CA GLU A 730 22.38 29.52 -3.47
C GLU A 730 22.80 28.34 -2.57
N VAL A 731 22.76 28.52 -1.25
CA VAL A 731 23.13 27.50 -0.27
C VAL A 731 22.19 26.27 -0.31
N TYR A 732 20.89 26.48 -0.52
CA TYR A 732 19.95 25.36 -0.68
C TYR A 732 20.11 24.68 -2.04
N HIS A 733 20.45 25.44 -3.09
CA HIS A 733 20.81 24.87 -4.39
C HIS A 733 22.02 23.94 -4.24
N ALA A 734 23.08 24.40 -3.57
CA ALA A 734 24.25 23.57 -3.30
C ALA A 734 23.92 22.32 -2.47
N TYR A 735 23.04 22.44 -1.46
CA TYR A 735 22.61 21.31 -0.64
C TYR A 735 21.88 20.23 -1.46
N PHE A 736 20.87 20.62 -2.25
CA PHE A 736 20.12 19.66 -3.08
C PHE A 736 20.96 19.11 -4.23
N ASN A 737 21.78 19.94 -4.88
CA ASN A 737 22.72 19.47 -5.89
C ASN A 737 23.67 18.42 -5.31
N ASN A 738 24.25 18.63 -4.12
CA ASN A 738 25.13 17.64 -3.48
C ASN A 738 24.41 16.31 -3.17
N ILE A 739 23.11 16.34 -2.84
CA ILE A 739 22.31 15.12 -2.67
C ILE A 739 22.18 14.41 -4.01
N PHE A 740 21.73 15.11 -5.06
CA PHE A 740 21.35 14.47 -6.32
C PHE A 740 22.53 14.17 -7.26
N GLU A 741 23.58 14.98 -7.29
CA GLU A 741 24.83 14.68 -8.02
C GLU A 741 25.48 13.38 -7.52
N SER A 742 25.33 13.07 -6.23
CA SER A 742 25.84 11.82 -5.67
C SER A 742 24.95 10.59 -5.96
N LEU A 743 23.72 10.80 -6.40
CA LEU A 743 22.70 9.76 -6.64
C LEU A 743 22.46 9.51 -8.13
N SER A 744 22.57 10.52 -8.98
CA SER A 744 22.44 10.42 -10.43
C SER A 744 23.57 11.20 -11.13
N ASN A 745 24.18 10.55 -12.13
CA ASN A 745 25.21 11.14 -13.01
C ASN A 745 24.61 11.65 -14.33
N ASP A 746 23.29 11.70 -14.45
CA ASP A 746 22.64 12.11 -15.70
C ASP A 746 22.85 13.62 -15.91
N GLY A 747 23.11 14.00 -17.17
CA GLY A 747 23.58 15.33 -17.54
C GLY A 747 22.63 16.48 -17.15
N PRO A 748 23.11 17.74 -17.25
CA PRO A 748 22.36 18.91 -16.80
C PRO A 748 21.11 19.14 -17.66
N GLY A 749 19.93 18.86 -17.11
CA GLY A 749 18.63 19.15 -17.74
C GLY A 749 17.47 18.55 -16.97
N SER A 750 16.47 19.37 -16.63
CA SER A 750 15.28 18.90 -15.92
C SER A 750 14.39 18.05 -16.82
N SER A 751 13.83 16.95 -16.29
CA SER A 751 12.84 16.14 -16.99
C SER A 751 11.45 16.78 -17.03
N LEU A 752 11.25 17.92 -16.33
CA LEU A 752 9.93 18.50 -16.12
C LEU A 752 9.49 19.40 -17.26
N GLN A 753 8.38 19.01 -17.90
CA GLN A 753 7.63 19.83 -18.83
C GLN A 753 6.40 20.39 -18.15
N ARG A 754 6.11 21.69 -18.30
CA ARG A 754 4.89 22.28 -17.74
C ARG A 754 3.67 21.83 -18.55
N LEU A 755 2.63 21.35 -17.86
CA LEU A 755 1.35 21.01 -18.49
C LEU A 755 0.51 22.26 -18.76
N PRO A 756 -0.29 22.28 -19.85
CA PRO A 756 -1.22 23.37 -20.12
C PRO A 756 -2.29 23.43 -19.01
N THR A 757 -2.56 24.62 -18.48
CA THR A 757 -3.60 24.86 -17.47
C THR A 757 -4.70 25.77 -18.03
N ASN A 758 -5.86 25.87 -17.36
CA ASN A 758 -7.06 26.55 -17.85
C ASN A 758 -6.83 27.97 -18.42
N HIS A 759 -5.85 28.73 -17.92
CA HIS A 759 -5.53 30.07 -18.45
C HIS A 759 -4.75 30.09 -19.77
N SER A 760 -4.26 28.94 -20.24
CA SER A 760 -3.51 28.79 -21.49
C SER A 760 -4.33 28.19 -22.64
N ARG A 761 -5.57 27.77 -22.37
CA ARG A 761 -6.51 27.23 -23.37
C ARG A 761 -7.56 28.25 -23.85
N SER A 762 -7.53 29.49 -23.32
CA SER A 762 -8.41 30.61 -23.73
C SER A 762 -7.78 31.47 -24.81
#